data_AF-A0A949NL82-F1
#
_entry.id   AF-A0A949NL82-F1
#
_cell.length_a   1.000
_cell.length_b   1.000
_cell.length_c   1.000
_cell.angle_alpha   90.00
_cell.angle_beta   90.00
_cell.angle_gamma   90.00
#
_symmetry.space_group_name_H-M   'P 1'
#
loop_
_entity.id
_entity.type
_entity.pdbx_description
1 polymer ?
#
loop_
_entity_poly.entity_id
_entity_poly.type
_entity_poly.pdbx_seq_one_letter_code
_entity_poly.pdbx_strand_id
1 'polypeptide(L)'
;MNTLGLPRAMSYYYMYPFFSAFCKAIGVELVVSSPTSKKTMDNLEFCPTDEPCVAVKLLFAHAKELLDRGVDRLLIPCLISLEPKNFCCPKFIGIPYMVQNALGSRARVFSPQIDLYHGKNEWHRSFFELGEELGVSRKTVTKALSSAWQAQRDFEDYCVSQKATTEKAYRSLLGTGCGRNLSRVVDPATTDHPDVGVVAVIGHPYIIYDAISLDLLNKVTGYARVVTAEMVDQAETRRQMDSLLEGERLWSFEAQILGAALYYIRNRLVDKVILVGSFECGPESVIENYIEEEAERAGIPFILLTLDEHTAEAGIVTRIEAFMDVQPIKPIDSAPSVSPVFVPGPRRELMVLGMPTMGYLDVAIRSALTQCGVHTIKTPHAGKEVIELGKALAPEFVCLPFTITLGQMRWLLDHGATHLMMVGGKGKCRLGWYAQMQEQLLRRLGYDFEMIIIDSPLPFGERWASFRDTLKHTTKQASWLKILRSLYFGYHKMAAIDKAESICHRVRAFEVKMGTVDRAFRQFVRRIERASSTESVWHLAHEFAEHAEAIETLDTDPVRVRIVGEIWVVLESHVNLHLEEMLGKSLEPRVWVDREISATSWFHQHLFPNREANARKNQIKQAAGPYLGADPGGHGHKSVGLTALAKQEQMDGVIHLFPFTCMPEIVAQNIMIRLGEELDLPILTFIITDQTGEAGFETRVEAFLDILRDRRDVQEGTTVSRLHLA
;
A
#
# COMPACT_ATOMS: atom_id res chain seq x y z
N MET A 1 22.10 -32.36 11.35
CA MET A 1 21.26 -32.25 10.14
C MET A 1 21.01 -30.77 9.90
N ASN A 2 20.94 -30.33 8.64
CA ASN A 2 20.54 -28.94 8.35
C ASN A 2 19.02 -28.85 8.55
N THR A 3 18.60 -28.02 9.49
CA THR A 3 17.19 -27.79 9.82
C THR A 3 16.83 -26.34 9.46
N LEU A 4 15.64 -26.15 8.86
CA LEU A 4 15.05 -24.84 8.60
C LEU A 4 13.70 -24.73 9.28
N GLY A 5 13.44 -23.60 9.94
CA GLY A 5 12.18 -23.28 10.59
C GLY A 5 11.25 -22.52 9.65
N LEU A 6 10.04 -23.00 9.40
CA LEU A 6 9.00 -22.28 8.66
C LEU A 6 7.89 -21.83 9.63
N PRO A 7 7.72 -20.51 9.84
CA PRO A 7 6.60 -20.00 10.62
C PRO A 7 5.26 -20.40 9.99
N ARG A 8 4.34 -20.91 10.81
CA ARG A 8 2.95 -21.25 10.42
C ARG A 8 2.08 -19.99 10.37
N ALA A 9 2.45 -19.07 9.50
CA ALA A 9 1.70 -17.85 9.22
C ALA A 9 1.94 -17.43 7.77
N MET A 10 1.10 -16.54 7.25
CA MET A 10 1.27 -15.90 5.93
C MET A 10 1.55 -16.94 4.82
N SER A 11 2.81 -17.02 4.34
CA SER A 11 3.23 -17.88 3.23
C SER A 11 3.02 -19.37 3.49
N TYR A 12 2.96 -19.80 4.77
CA TYR A 12 2.63 -21.19 5.10
C TYR A 12 1.31 -21.62 4.45
N TYR A 13 0.27 -20.80 4.59
CA TYR A 13 -1.07 -21.16 4.11
C TYR A 13 -1.23 -21.13 2.58
N TYR A 14 -0.25 -20.58 1.86
CA TYR A 14 -0.25 -20.53 0.40
C TYR A 14 0.75 -21.50 -0.25
N MET A 15 1.91 -21.71 0.39
CA MET A 15 3.07 -22.31 -0.26
C MET A 15 3.74 -23.42 0.57
N TYR A 16 3.10 -23.91 1.64
CA TYR A 16 3.67 -25.02 2.40
C TYR A 16 4.00 -26.27 1.56
N PRO A 17 3.15 -26.73 0.61
CA PRO A 17 3.48 -27.87 -0.25
C PRO A 17 4.76 -27.64 -1.06
N PHE A 18 4.93 -26.44 -1.61
CA PHE A 18 6.13 -26.03 -2.33
C PHE A 18 7.38 -26.14 -1.45
N PHE A 19 7.40 -25.47 -0.28
CA PHE A 19 8.59 -25.43 0.57
C PHE A 19 8.89 -26.77 1.23
N SER A 20 7.87 -27.55 1.59
CA SER A 20 8.03 -28.90 2.13
C SER A 20 8.69 -29.83 1.12
N ALA A 21 8.19 -29.86 -0.12
CA ALA A 21 8.77 -30.66 -1.19
C ALA A 21 10.19 -30.18 -1.58
N PHE A 22 10.42 -28.87 -1.63
CA PHE A 22 11.75 -28.30 -1.89
C PHE A 22 12.77 -28.76 -0.83
N CYS A 23 12.48 -28.55 0.46
CA CYS A 23 13.39 -28.91 1.56
C CYS A 23 13.67 -30.41 1.58
N LYS A 24 12.63 -31.24 1.40
CA LYS A 24 12.77 -32.70 1.30
C LYS A 24 13.69 -33.09 0.14
N ALA A 25 13.53 -32.48 -1.03
CA ALA A 25 14.32 -32.79 -2.23
C ALA A 25 15.79 -32.38 -2.11
N ILE A 26 16.11 -31.36 -1.31
CA ILE A 26 17.49 -30.96 -1.02
C ILE A 26 18.09 -31.63 0.23
N GLY A 27 17.34 -32.49 0.91
CA GLY A 27 17.80 -33.22 2.10
C GLY A 27 17.87 -32.38 3.38
N VAL A 28 17.02 -31.35 3.48
CA VAL A 28 16.91 -30.44 4.63
C VAL A 28 15.63 -30.72 5.40
N GLU A 29 15.73 -30.78 6.72
CA GLU A 29 14.57 -30.96 7.58
C GLU A 29 13.83 -29.63 7.72
N LEU A 30 12.55 -29.61 7.39
CA LEU A 30 11.68 -28.44 7.54
C LEU A 30 10.84 -28.59 8.82
N VAL A 31 11.13 -27.76 9.81
CA VAL A 31 10.40 -27.70 11.08
C VAL A 31 9.38 -26.57 10.99
N VAL A 32 8.11 -26.89 11.21
CA VAL A 32 7.03 -25.89 11.24
C VAL A 32 6.72 -25.52 12.69
N SER A 33 6.38 -24.25 12.93
CA SER A 33 5.86 -23.81 14.22
C SER A 33 4.52 -24.49 14.54
N SER A 34 4.17 -24.51 15.82
CA SER A 34 2.92 -25.09 16.32
C SER A 34 1.72 -24.30 15.79
N PRO A 35 0.50 -24.86 15.81
CA PRO A 35 -0.69 -24.06 15.52
C PRO A 35 -0.83 -22.89 16.48
N THR A 36 -1.38 -21.79 15.98
CA THR A 36 -1.66 -20.59 16.77
C THR A 36 -2.47 -20.96 18.00
N SER A 37 -1.97 -20.55 19.16
CA SER A 37 -2.55 -20.80 20.47
C SER A 37 -2.62 -19.50 21.26
N LYS A 38 -3.23 -19.51 22.44
CA LYS A 38 -3.17 -18.36 23.35
C LYS A 38 -1.73 -17.91 23.60
N LYS A 39 -0.79 -18.85 23.80
CA LYS A 39 0.63 -18.53 23.96
C LYS A 39 1.19 -17.81 22.73
N THR A 40 0.77 -18.17 21.53
CA THR A 40 1.19 -17.48 20.29
C THR A 40 0.65 -16.04 20.27
N MET A 41 -0.62 -15.85 20.62
CA MET A 41 -1.26 -14.52 20.69
C MET A 41 -0.60 -13.63 21.75
N ASP A 42 -0.21 -14.20 22.90
CA ASP A 42 0.51 -13.47 23.95
C ASP A 42 1.92 -13.02 23.51
N ASN A 43 2.43 -13.49 22.36
CA ASN A 43 3.74 -13.12 21.80
C ASN A 43 3.62 -12.21 20.55
N LEU A 44 2.46 -11.62 20.25
CA LEU A 44 2.32 -10.68 19.12
C LEU A 44 3.20 -9.43 19.28
N GLU A 45 3.51 -9.03 20.51
CA GLU A 45 4.46 -7.95 20.86
C GLU A 45 5.89 -8.19 20.34
N PHE A 46 6.19 -9.40 19.87
CA PHE A 46 7.46 -9.67 19.21
C PHE A 46 7.56 -8.97 17.84
N CYS A 47 6.43 -8.52 17.29
CA CYS A 47 6.42 -7.57 16.18
C CYS A 47 6.79 -6.18 16.70
N PRO A 48 7.87 -5.53 16.22
CA PRO A 48 8.33 -4.23 16.72
C PRO A 48 7.37 -3.04 16.53
N THR A 49 6.28 -3.22 15.81
CA THR A 49 5.38 -2.19 15.29
C THR A 49 3.94 -2.71 15.34
N ASP A 50 2.98 -1.84 15.63
CA ASP A 50 1.57 -2.22 15.80
C ASP A 50 0.73 -2.13 14.51
N GLU A 51 1.25 -1.48 13.47
CA GLU A 51 0.59 -1.18 12.19
C GLU A 51 0.56 -2.30 11.12
N PRO A 52 1.33 -3.40 11.24
CA PRO A 52 1.10 -4.56 10.39
C PRO A 52 -0.21 -5.26 10.75
N CYS A 53 -0.84 -5.89 9.75
CA CYS A 53 -2.04 -6.67 10.04
C CYS A 53 -1.67 -7.86 10.93
N VAL A 54 -2.63 -8.37 11.69
CA VAL A 54 -2.42 -9.45 12.66
C VAL A 54 -1.73 -10.70 12.08
N ALA A 55 -1.92 -11.00 10.79
CA ALA A 55 -1.22 -12.10 10.11
C ALA A 55 0.31 -11.90 10.06
N VAL A 56 0.77 -10.66 9.93
CA VAL A 56 2.18 -10.31 10.02
C VAL A 56 2.66 -10.45 11.47
N LYS A 57 1.91 -9.93 12.45
CA LYS A 57 2.26 -10.05 13.88
C LYS A 57 2.37 -11.53 14.32
N LEU A 58 1.45 -12.37 13.85
CA LEU A 58 1.49 -13.82 14.07
C LEU A 58 2.77 -14.45 13.50
N LEU A 59 3.25 -13.99 12.35
CA LEU A 59 4.50 -14.51 11.78
C LEU A 59 5.70 -14.22 12.70
N PHE A 60 5.75 -13.05 13.34
CA PHE A 60 6.75 -12.74 14.37
C PHE A 60 6.63 -13.66 15.59
N ALA A 61 5.42 -13.87 16.10
CA ALA A 61 5.17 -14.78 17.23
C ALA A 61 5.59 -16.23 16.91
N HIS A 62 5.29 -16.71 15.70
CA HIS A 62 5.69 -18.05 15.22
C HIS A 62 7.20 -18.16 14.97
N ALA A 63 7.84 -17.09 14.49
CA ALA A 63 9.30 -17.03 14.39
C ALA A 63 9.93 -17.14 15.78
N LYS A 64 9.39 -16.41 16.78
CA LYS A 64 9.84 -16.50 18.17
C LYS A 64 9.69 -17.92 18.73
N GLU A 65 8.56 -18.60 18.51
CA GLU A 65 8.38 -19.98 18.95
C GLU A 65 9.46 -20.93 18.39
N LEU A 66 9.81 -20.77 17.12
CA LEU A 66 10.87 -21.57 16.48
C LEU A 66 12.23 -21.31 17.14
N LEU A 67 12.55 -20.06 17.47
CA LEU A 67 13.77 -19.71 18.19
C LEU A 67 13.80 -20.29 19.60
N ASP A 68 12.68 -20.22 20.34
CA ASP A 68 12.55 -20.82 21.67
C ASP A 68 12.77 -22.35 21.62
N ARG A 69 12.51 -22.98 20.46
CA ARG A 69 12.75 -24.41 20.19
C ARG A 69 14.18 -24.71 19.68
N GLY A 70 15.05 -23.71 19.59
CA GLY A 70 16.43 -23.85 19.12
C GLY A 70 16.57 -23.90 17.60
N VAL A 71 15.58 -23.42 16.84
CA VAL A 71 15.63 -23.33 15.36
C VAL A 71 15.96 -21.90 14.96
N ASP A 72 17.26 -21.60 14.87
CA ASP A 72 17.84 -20.28 14.57
C ASP A 72 18.00 -19.96 13.07
N ARG A 73 17.69 -20.93 12.20
CA ARG A 73 17.68 -20.80 10.74
C ARG A 73 16.23 -20.79 10.26
N LEU A 74 15.68 -19.63 9.95
CA LEU A 74 14.29 -19.48 9.53
C LEU A 74 14.18 -19.40 8.00
N LEU A 75 13.19 -20.05 7.42
CA LEU A 75 12.82 -19.95 6.01
C LEU A 75 11.56 -19.06 5.91
N ILE A 76 11.74 -17.83 5.44
CA ILE A 76 10.65 -16.86 5.26
C ILE A 76 10.77 -16.32 3.83
N PRO A 77 9.98 -16.81 2.88
CA PRO A 77 10.14 -16.47 1.48
C PRO A 77 9.72 -15.04 1.18
N CYS A 78 10.41 -14.41 0.24
CA CYS A 78 10.04 -13.13 -0.33
C CYS A 78 9.11 -13.37 -1.54
N LEU A 79 7.80 -13.32 -1.32
CA LEU A 79 6.82 -13.52 -2.39
C LEU A 79 6.58 -12.19 -3.10
N ILE A 80 7.16 -12.03 -4.29
CA ILE A 80 7.02 -10.81 -5.13
C ILE A 80 5.86 -10.97 -6.09
N SER A 81 5.77 -12.12 -6.75
CA SER A 81 4.75 -12.42 -7.74
C SER A 81 4.62 -13.94 -7.92
N LEU A 82 3.39 -14.45 -7.91
CA LEU A 82 3.08 -15.86 -8.13
C LEU A 82 2.44 -16.13 -9.50
N GLU A 83 2.17 -15.09 -10.28
CA GLU A 83 1.70 -15.22 -11.65
C GLU A 83 2.07 -13.97 -12.48
N PRO A 84 2.14 -14.09 -13.81
CA PRO A 84 2.54 -12.97 -14.66
C PRO A 84 1.68 -11.73 -14.45
N LYS A 85 2.31 -10.54 -14.45
CA LYS A 85 1.66 -9.22 -14.32
C LYS A 85 0.97 -8.91 -12.97
N ASN A 86 0.96 -9.84 -12.02
CA ASN A 86 0.39 -9.66 -10.68
C ASN A 86 1.50 -9.66 -9.62
N PHE A 87 1.41 -8.73 -8.67
CA PHE A 87 2.30 -8.70 -7.51
C PHE A 87 1.62 -9.36 -6.30
N CYS A 88 2.40 -9.80 -5.31
CA CYS A 88 1.86 -10.04 -3.97
C CYS A 88 1.79 -8.72 -3.19
N CYS A 89 1.00 -8.70 -2.12
CA CYS A 89 0.92 -7.56 -1.20
C CYS A 89 2.32 -7.12 -0.73
N PRO A 90 2.59 -5.80 -0.60
CA PRO A 90 3.88 -5.27 -0.12
C PRO A 90 4.38 -5.88 1.20
N LYS A 91 3.47 -6.26 2.11
CA LYS A 91 3.81 -6.92 3.37
C LYS A 91 4.45 -8.31 3.13
N PHE A 92 4.02 -9.07 2.13
CA PHE A 92 4.68 -10.35 1.74
C PHE A 92 6.07 -10.14 1.14
N ILE A 93 6.30 -9.02 0.44
CA ILE A 93 7.59 -8.67 -0.15
C ILE A 93 8.57 -8.25 0.96
N GLY A 94 8.09 -7.48 1.93
CA GLY A 94 8.88 -6.93 3.03
C GLY A 94 9.14 -7.89 4.20
N ILE A 95 8.25 -8.85 4.45
CA ILE A 95 8.26 -9.62 5.72
C ILE A 95 9.56 -10.35 6.05
N PRO A 96 10.32 -10.95 5.10
CA PRO A 96 11.58 -11.61 5.46
C PRO A 96 12.59 -10.62 6.03
N TYR A 97 12.61 -9.40 5.49
CA TYR A 97 13.49 -8.33 5.94
C TYR A 97 13.03 -7.74 7.27
N MET A 98 11.72 -7.52 7.45
CA MET A 98 11.16 -7.07 8.73
C MET A 98 11.57 -8.03 9.87
N VAL A 99 11.40 -9.34 9.65
CA VAL A 99 11.79 -10.35 10.65
C VAL A 99 13.29 -10.40 10.85
N GLN A 100 14.10 -10.39 9.78
CA GLN A 100 15.56 -10.38 9.93
C GLN A 100 16.06 -9.17 10.72
N ASN A 101 15.42 -8.00 10.54
CA ASN A 101 15.77 -6.79 11.27
C ASN A 101 15.39 -6.89 12.75
N ALA A 102 14.20 -7.38 13.09
CA ALA A 102 13.81 -7.58 14.49
C ALA A 102 14.65 -8.65 15.21
N LEU A 103 15.09 -9.70 14.48
CA LEU A 103 15.90 -10.77 15.05
C LEU A 103 17.38 -10.41 15.19
N GLY A 104 17.89 -9.47 14.39
CA GLY A 104 19.31 -9.12 14.37
C GLY A 104 20.20 -10.36 14.18
N SER A 105 21.20 -10.54 15.05
CA SER A 105 22.10 -11.69 15.02
C SER A 105 21.55 -12.95 15.69
N ARG A 106 20.35 -12.90 16.32
CA ARG A 106 19.76 -14.05 17.04
C ARG A 106 19.33 -15.18 16.12
N ALA A 107 19.10 -14.87 14.85
CA ALA A 107 18.65 -15.83 13.85
C ALA A 107 19.08 -15.40 12.44
N ARG A 108 19.20 -16.39 11.55
CA ARG A 108 19.39 -16.18 10.12
C ARG A 108 18.09 -16.47 9.38
N VAL A 109 17.55 -15.46 8.72
CA VAL A 109 16.40 -15.59 7.82
C VAL A 109 16.89 -15.86 6.40
N PHE A 110 16.56 -17.04 5.90
CA PHE A 110 16.69 -17.41 4.50
C PHE A 110 15.45 -16.95 3.76
N SER A 111 15.64 -16.02 2.82
CA SER A 111 14.55 -15.36 2.09
C SER A 111 14.62 -15.60 0.59
N PRO A 112 14.44 -16.86 0.13
CA PRO A 112 14.38 -17.13 -1.30
C PRO A 112 13.22 -16.33 -1.91
N GLN A 113 13.47 -15.74 -3.08
CA GLN A 113 12.54 -14.88 -3.79
C GLN A 113 11.76 -15.68 -4.83
N ILE A 114 10.45 -15.49 -4.88
CA ILE A 114 9.61 -15.99 -5.96
C ILE A 114 9.02 -14.78 -6.70
N ASP A 115 9.44 -14.62 -7.96
CA ASP A 115 9.01 -13.53 -8.83
C ASP A 115 8.67 -14.07 -10.23
N LEU A 116 7.39 -14.32 -10.45
CA LEU A 116 6.85 -14.77 -11.73
C LEU A 116 6.32 -13.63 -12.60
N TYR A 117 6.53 -12.37 -12.22
CA TYR A 117 5.89 -11.21 -12.86
C TYR A 117 6.19 -11.13 -14.36
N HIS A 118 7.45 -11.39 -14.73
CA HIS A 118 7.93 -11.42 -16.12
C HIS A 118 7.97 -12.82 -16.75
N GLY A 119 7.56 -13.87 -16.03
CA GLY A 119 7.62 -15.26 -16.50
C GLY A 119 9.04 -15.79 -16.75
N LYS A 120 10.06 -15.17 -16.15
CA LYS A 120 11.47 -15.55 -16.29
C LYS A 120 11.97 -16.26 -15.03
N ASN A 121 12.91 -17.18 -15.19
CA ASN A 121 13.49 -17.96 -14.08
C ASN A 121 14.65 -17.24 -13.37
N GLU A 122 14.75 -15.91 -13.46
CA GLU A 122 15.83 -15.14 -12.81
C GLU A 122 15.78 -15.28 -11.28
N TRP A 123 14.59 -15.46 -10.71
CA TRP A 123 14.37 -15.69 -9.28
C TRP A 123 15.01 -16.99 -8.73
N HIS A 124 15.31 -17.97 -9.60
CA HIS A 124 16.04 -19.20 -9.21
C HIS A 124 17.40 -18.90 -8.58
N ARG A 125 17.98 -17.72 -8.87
CA ARG A 125 19.25 -17.28 -8.29
C ARG A 125 19.23 -17.33 -6.75
N SER A 126 18.16 -16.83 -6.12
CA SER A 126 18.03 -16.81 -4.66
C SER A 126 17.96 -18.22 -4.05
N PHE A 127 17.38 -19.18 -4.78
CA PHE A 127 17.37 -20.59 -4.39
C PHE A 127 18.73 -21.27 -4.59
N PHE A 128 19.51 -20.86 -5.59
CA PHE A 128 20.90 -21.33 -5.75
C PHE A 128 21.80 -20.81 -4.64
N GLU A 129 21.64 -19.56 -4.22
CA GLU A 129 22.35 -18.97 -3.07
C GLU A 129 22.00 -19.73 -1.78
N LEU A 130 20.71 -19.99 -1.53
CA LEU A 130 20.27 -20.86 -0.43
C LEU A 130 20.90 -22.26 -0.50
N GLY A 131 20.91 -22.88 -1.69
CA GLY A 131 21.52 -24.18 -1.90
C GLY A 131 23.02 -24.20 -1.62
N GLU A 132 23.75 -23.17 -2.06
CA GLU A 132 25.18 -23.00 -1.81
C GLU A 132 25.48 -22.89 -0.30
N GLU A 133 24.72 -22.07 0.43
CA GLU A 133 24.82 -21.95 1.90
C GLU A 133 24.49 -23.26 2.63
N LEU A 134 23.76 -24.18 1.99
CA LEU A 134 23.39 -25.49 2.53
C LEU A 134 24.27 -26.64 2.02
N GLY A 135 25.27 -26.37 1.16
CA GLY A 135 26.15 -27.38 0.57
C GLY A 135 25.49 -28.23 -0.52
N VAL A 136 24.45 -27.71 -1.18
CA VAL A 136 23.64 -28.39 -2.19
C VAL A 136 23.98 -27.90 -3.60
N SER A 137 24.21 -28.84 -4.52
CA SER A 137 24.56 -28.49 -5.91
C SER A 137 23.42 -27.78 -6.65
N ARG A 138 23.75 -26.85 -7.56
CA ARG A 138 22.75 -26.19 -8.44
C ARG A 138 21.87 -27.19 -9.19
N LYS A 139 22.42 -28.33 -9.61
CA LYS A 139 21.66 -29.41 -10.30
C LYS A 139 20.59 -30.01 -9.39
N THR A 140 20.91 -30.21 -8.11
CA THR A 140 19.95 -30.68 -7.10
C THR A 140 18.88 -29.62 -6.84
N VAL A 141 19.27 -28.35 -6.69
CA VAL A 141 18.33 -27.24 -6.50
C VAL A 141 17.34 -27.13 -7.67
N THR A 142 17.80 -27.21 -8.92
CA THR A 142 16.90 -27.16 -10.09
C THR A 142 15.88 -28.29 -10.07
N LYS A 143 16.31 -29.52 -9.75
CA LYS A 143 15.39 -30.67 -9.62
C LYS A 143 14.40 -30.47 -8.46
N ALA A 144 14.87 -29.94 -7.33
CA ALA A 144 14.05 -29.65 -6.17
C ALA A 144 12.98 -28.60 -6.48
N LEU A 145 13.30 -27.56 -7.25
CA LEU A 145 12.34 -26.55 -7.71
C LEU A 145 11.23 -27.16 -8.59
N SER A 146 11.57 -28.06 -9.51
CA SER A 146 10.56 -28.77 -10.30
C SER A 146 9.65 -29.64 -9.43
N SER A 147 10.22 -30.37 -8.46
CA SER A 147 9.44 -31.16 -7.50
C SER A 147 8.55 -30.29 -6.61
N ALA A 148 9.02 -29.12 -6.22
CA ALA A 148 8.29 -28.17 -5.38
C ALA A 148 7.06 -27.61 -6.10
N TRP A 149 7.22 -27.20 -7.36
CA TRP A 149 6.09 -26.75 -8.19
C TRP A 149 5.10 -27.86 -8.50
N GLN A 150 5.56 -29.10 -8.69
CA GLN A 150 4.64 -30.22 -8.87
C GLN A 150 3.80 -30.43 -7.60
N ALA A 151 4.41 -30.44 -6.42
CA ALA A 151 3.69 -30.57 -5.16
C ALA A 151 2.68 -29.43 -4.91
N GLN A 152 3.02 -28.21 -5.33
CA GLN A 152 2.10 -27.07 -5.27
C GLN A 152 0.90 -27.25 -6.19
N ARG A 153 1.11 -27.72 -7.42
CA ARG A 153 0.03 -28.04 -8.38
C ARG A 153 -0.85 -29.18 -7.88
N ASP A 154 -0.24 -30.24 -7.35
CA ASP A 154 -0.98 -31.38 -6.78
C ASP A 154 -1.90 -30.91 -5.63
N PHE A 155 -1.46 -29.92 -4.83
CA PHE A 155 -2.27 -29.28 -3.80
C PHE A 155 -3.43 -28.47 -4.38
N GLU A 156 -3.16 -27.61 -5.37
CA GLU A 156 -4.19 -26.80 -6.04
C GLU A 156 -5.25 -27.68 -6.72
N ASP A 157 -4.81 -28.68 -7.49
CA ASP A 157 -5.67 -29.66 -8.15
C ASP A 157 -6.50 -30.48 -7.14
N TYR A 158 -5.92 -30.82 -5.98
CA TYR A 158 -6.65 -31.51 -4.92
C TYR A 158 -7.74 -30.61 -4.31
N CYS A 159 -7.46 -29.33 -4.04
CA CYS A 159 -8.46 -28.39 -3.51
C CYS A 159 -9.64 -28.24 -4.48
N VAL A 160 -9.36 -28.13 -5.77
CA VAL A 160 -10.38 -27.97 -6.82
C VAL A 160 -11.18 -29.27 -7.06
N SER A 161 -10.50 -30.41 -7.22
CA SER A 161 -11.13 -31.69 -7.59
C SER A 161 -11.88 -32.34 -6.43
N GLN A 162 -11.35 -32.20 -5.20
CA GLN A 162 -11.96 -32.78 -3.99
C GLN A 162 -12.81 -31.79 -3.21
N LYS A 163 -12.92 -30.53 -3.70
CA LYS A 163 -13.55 -29.41 -3.00
C LYS A 163 -13.08 -29.36 -1.55
N ALA A 164 -11.76 -29.38 -1.39
CA ALA A 164 -11.10 -29.51 -0.11
C ALA A 164 -10.61 -28.14 0.36
N THR A 165 -10.76 -27.88 1.66
CA THR A 165 -10.09 -26.75 2.30
C THR A 165 -8.58 -26.97 2.31
N THR A 166 -7.83 -25.87 2.43
CA THR A 166 -6.36 -25.88 2.56
C THR A 166 -5.90 -26.87 3.65
N GLU A 167 -6.52 -26.87 4.82
CA GLU A 167 -6.15 -27.78 5.91
C GLU A 167 -6.40 -29.26 5.60
N LYS A 168 -7.51 -29.57 4.92
CA LYS A 168 -7.84 -30.93 4.49
C LYS A 168 -6.82 -31.41 3.45
N ALA A 169 -6.48 -30.56 2.49
CA ALA A 169 -5.50 -30.87 1.47
C ALA A 169 -4.10 -31.09 2.07
N TYR A 170 -3.65 -30.24 3.01
CA TYR A 170 -2.37 -30.41 3.71
C TYR A 170 -2.32 -31.73 4.49
N ARG A 171 -3.41 -32.09 5.19
CA ARG A 171 -3.46 -33.37 5.92
C ARG A 171 -3.38 -34.55 4.97
N SER A 172 -4.14 -34.53 3.89
CA SER A 172 -4.22 -35.63 2.92
C SER A 172 -2.92 -35.83 2.15
N LEU A 173 -2.27 -34.75 1.71
CA LEU A 173 -1.10 -34.82 0.83
C LEU A 173 0.23 -34.90 1.59
N LEU A 174 0.31 -34.25 2.76
CA LEU A 174 1.58 -34.03 3.46
C LEU A 174 1.60 -34.68 4.85
N GLY A 175 0.48 -35.23 5.33
CA GLY A 175 0.36 -35.77 6.69
C GLY A 175 0.44 -34.70 7.78
N THR A 176 0.38 -33.43 7.38
CA THR A 176 0.50 -32.27 8.28
C THR A 176 -0.89 -31.68 8.49
N GLY A 177 -1.34 -31.58 9.72
CA GLY A 177 -2.62 -30.94 10.00
C GLY A 177 -2.65 -30.34 11.39
N CYS A 178 -3.15 -29.11 11.48
CA CYS A 178 -3.62 -28.54 12.74
C CYS A 178 -5.12 -28.25 12.76
N GLY A 179 -5.81 -28.47 11.66
CA GLY A 179 -7.26 -28.39 11.58
C GLY A 179 -7.97 -29.62 12.14
N ARG A 180 -9.26 -29.45 12.45
CA ARG A 180 -10.22 -30.52 12.81
C ARG A 180 -10.82 -31.15 11.55
N ASN A 181 -11.64 -32.19 11.70
CA ASN A 181 -12.21 -32.92 10.57
C ASN A 181 -13.55 -32.27 10.15
N LEU A 182 -13.55 -31.45 9.09
CA LEU A 182 -14.75 -30.78 8.58
C LEU A 182 -15.57 -31.75 7.70
N SER A 183 -16.76 -32.13 8.15
CA SER A 183 -17.63 -33.08 7.45
C SER A 183 -18.59 -32.46 6.43
N ARG A 184 -18.75 -31.13 6.40
CA ARG A 184 -19.75 -30.39 5.57
C ARG A 184 -19.14 -29.41 4.56
N VAL A 185 -18.01 -29.79 3.96
CA VAL A 185 -17.37 -29.07 2.84
C VAL A 185 -17.60 -29.86 1.55
N VAL A 186 -17.98 -29.18 0.47
CA VAL A 186 -18.72 -29.82 -0.65
C VAL A 186 -18.54 -29.10 -1.99
N ASP A 187 -18.92 -29.78 -3.07
CA ASP A 187 -19.13 -29.18 -4.39
C ASP A 187 -20.51 -28.48 -4.46
N PRO A 188 -20.60 -27.18 -4.78
CA PRO A 188 -21.88 -26.52 -4.95
C PRO A 188 -22.63 -26.95 -6.22
N ALA A 189 -21.94 -27.49 -7.23
CA ALA A 189 -22.51 -27.75 -8.56
C ALA A 189 -23.16 -29.14 -8.74
N THR A 190 -22.92 -30.11 -7.84
CA THR A 190 -23.23 -31.53 -8.08
C THR A 190 -24.18 -32.18 -7.07
N THR A 191 -24.92 -31.44 -6.25
CA THR A 191 -25.52 -32.04 -5.04
C THR A 191 -27.03 -32.26 -4.99
N ASP A 192 -27.36 -33.48 -4.58
CA ASP A 192 -28.67 -34.13 -4.43
C ASP A 192 -29.42 -33.85 -3.09
N HIS A 193 -28.94 -32.91 -2.27
CA HIS A 193 -29.58 -32.55 -0.99
C HIS A 193 -30.04 -31.09 -1.01
N PRO A 194 -31.27 -30.80 -1.48
CA PRO A 194 -31.78 -29.44 -1.69
C PRO A 194 -32.09 -28.65 -0.42
N ASP A 195 -32.08 -29.28 0.76
CA ASP A 195 -32.61 -28.68 2.00
C ASP A 195 -31.57 -27.88 2.83
N VAL A 196 -30.28 -27.91 2.47
CA VAL A 196 -29.21 -27.19 3.21
C VAL A 196 -28.51 -26.23 2.28
N GLY A 197 -28.65 -24.92 2.55
CA GLY A 197 -28.04 -23.85 1.75
C GLY A 197 -26.51 -23.90 1.71
N VAL A 198 -25.94 -23.16 0.77
CA VAL A 198 -24.50 -23.06 0.50
C VAL A 198 -24.02 -21.63 0.79
N VAL A 199 -22.96 -21.50 1.60
CA VAL A 199 -22.34 -20.23 1.96
C VAL A 199 -20.90 -20.20 1.45
N ALA A 200 -20.56 -19.14 0.72
CA ALA A 200 -19.17 -18.84 0.38
C ALA A 200 -18.50 -18.16 1.58
N VAL A 201 -17.43 -18.75 2.11
CA VAL A 201 -16.55 -18.12 3.10
C VAL A 201 -15.24 -17.78 2.39
N ILE A 202 -15.07 -16.51 2.07
CA ILE A 202 -14.01 -15.99 1.20
C ILE A 202 -13.10 -15.06 1.99
N GLY A 203 -11.80 -15.07 1.71
CA GLY A 203 -10.80 -14.30 2.44
C GLY A 203 -9.45 -15.00 2.39
N HIS A 204 -8.47 -14.45 3.10
CA HIS A 204 -7.15 -15.05 3.12
C HIS A 204 -7.12 -16.37 3.92
N PRO A 205 -6.53 -17.45 3.39
CA PRO A 205 -6.32 -18.71 4.11
C PRO A 205 -5.59 -18.54 5.45
N TYR A 206 -4.64 -17.60 5.54
CA TYR A 206 -3.92 -17.29 6.79
C TYR A 206 -4.77 -16.57 7.85
N ILE A 207 -6.01 -16.18 7.52
CA ILE A 207 -7.01 -15.69 8.46
C ILE A 207 -8.04 -16.78 8.71
N ILE A 208 -8.66 -17.29 7.65
CA ILE A 208 -9.78 -18.25 7.72
C ILE A 208 -9.39 -19.55 8.45
N TYR A 209 -8.18 -20.06 8.22
CA TYR A 209 -7.69 -21.33 8.79
C TYR A 209 -6.78 -21.15 10.00
N ASP A 210 -6.57 -19.93 10.46
CA ASP A 210 -5.83 -19.66 11.70
C ASP A 210 -6.79 -19.57 12.89
N ALA A 211 -6.27 -19.74 14.11
CA ALA A 211 -7.04 -19.64 15.35
C ALA A 211 -7.68 -18.25 15.51
N ILE A 212 -7.15 -17.22 14.85
CA ILE A 212 -7.74 -15.88 14.85
C ILE A 212 -9.14 -15.81 14.23
N SER A 213 -9.51 -16.76 13.35
CA SER A 213 -10.89 -16.85 12.86
C SER A 213 -11.88 -17.26 13.95
N LEU A 214 -11.39 -17.67 15.12
CA LEU A 214 -12.19 -18.23 16.20
C LEU A 214 -13.05 -19.38 15.68
N ASP A 215 -12.44 -20.26 14.87
CA ASP A 215 -13.10 -21.44 14.31
C ASP A 215 -14.33 -21.12 13.42
N LEU A 216 -14.27 -19.99 12.70
CA LEU A 216 -15.35 -19.45 11.87
C LEU A 216 -15.93 -20.49 10.91
N LEU A 217 -15.08 -21.24 10.20
CA LEU A 217 -15.55 -22.24 9.23
C LEU A 217 -16.41 -23.32 9.90
N ASN A 218 -16.00 -23.86 11.05
CA ASN A 218 -16.78 -24.85 11.78
C ASN A 218 -18.15 -24.27 12.18
N LYS A 219 -18.16 -23.03 12.68
CA LYS A 219 -19.41 -22.35 13.06
C LYS A 219 -20.36 -22.25 11.87
N VAL A 220 -19.89 -21.77 10.71
CA VAL A 220 -20.71 -21.66 9.50
C VAL A 220 -21.17 -23.04 9.01
N THR A 221 -20.31 -24.08 9.08
CA THR A 221 -20.71 -25.45 8.72
C THR A 221 -21.83 -26.04 9.59
N GLY A 222 -22.04 -25.48 10.78
CA GLY A 222 -23.19 -25.81 11.62
C GLY A 222 -24.53 -25.46 10.97
N TYR A 223 -24.58 -24.35 10.21
CA TYR A 223 -25.77 -23.80 9.58
C TYR A 223 -25.93 -24.18 8.11
N ALA A 224 -24.81 -24.25 7.38
CA ALA A 224 -24.83 -24.39 5.93
C ALA A 224 -23.66 -25.22 5.43
N ARG A 225 -23.71 -25.57 4.15
CA ARG A 225 -22.57 -26.11 3.42
C ARG A 225 -21.60 -24.99 3.08
N VAL A 226 -20.31 -25.23 3.17
CA VAL A 226 -19.29 -24.18 2.96
C VAL A 226 -18.45 -24.44 1.72
N VAL A 227 -18.22 -23.37 0.95
CA VAL A 227 -17.24 -23.29 -0.15
C VAL A 227 -16.26 -22.16 0.10
N THR A 228 -15.02 -22.32 -0.38
CA THR A 228 -13.93 -21.35 -0.15
C THR A 228 -13.15 -21.09 -1.45
N ALA A 229 -12.32 -20.04 -1.47
CA ALA A 229 -11.69 -19.56 -2.70
C ALA A 229 -10.76 -20.59 -3.40
N GLU A 230 -10.06 -21.44 -2.64
CA GLU A 230 -9.16 -22.46 -3.21
C GLU A 230 -9.88 -23.63 -3.90
N MET A 231 -11.21 -23.73 -3.75
CA MET A 231 -12.02 -24.78 -4.39
C MET A 231 -12.42 -24.41 -5.83
N VAL A 232 -12.14 -23.17 -6.24
CA VAL A 232 -12.38 -22.65 -7.58
C VAL A 232 -11.12 -22.80 -8.42
N ASP A 233 -11.30 -23.32 -9.63
CA ASP A 233 -10.21 -23.45 -10.59
C ASP A 233 -9.60 -22.08 -10.95
N GLN A 234 -8.27 -22.04 -11.13
CA GLN A 234 -7.59 -20.79 -11.47
C GLN A 234 -8.04 -20.23 -12.83
N ALA A 235 -8.40 -21.07 -13.80
CA ALA A 235 -8.89 -20.62 -15.09
C ALA A 235 -10.27 -19.96 -14.97
N GLU A 236 -11.15 -20.48 -14.12
CA GLU A 236 -12.45 -19.85 -13.85
C GLU A 236 -12.28 -18.51 -13.13
N THR A 237 -11.42 -18.47 -12.12
CA THR A 237 -11.05 -17.24 -11.41
C THR A 237 -10.54 -16.19 -12.40
N ARG A 238 -9.60 -16.55 -13.28
CA ARG A 238 -9.06 -15.63 -14.30
C ARG A 238 -10.13 -15.13 -15.25
N ARG A 239 -11.05 -15.97 -15.72
CA ARG A 239 -12.18 -15.52 -16.55
C ARG A 239 -13.03 -14.47 -15.86
N GLN A 240 -13.26 -14.59 -14.56
CA GLN A 240 -13.98 -13.56 -13.80
C GLN A 240 -13.16 -12.26 -13.71
N MET A 241 -11.87 -12.36 -13.45
CA MET A 241 -10.98 -11.19 -13.40
C MET A 241 -10.89 -10.46 -14.75
N ASP A 242 -10.83 -11.19 -15.87
CA ASP A 242 -10.79 -10.61 -17.23
C ASP A 242 -12.05 -9.80 -17.59
N SER A 243 -13.15 -10.02 -16.88
CA SER A 243 -14.38 -9.23 -17.06
C SER A 243 -14.34 -7.87 -16.37
N LEU A 244 -13.45 -7.69 -15.39
CA LEU A 244 -13.27 -6.43 -14.70
C LEU A 244 -12.32 -5.56 -15.51
N LEU A 245 -12.60 -4.25 -15.56
CA LEU A 245 -11.65 -3.31 -16.13
C LEU A 245 -10.32 -3.49 -15.41
N GLU A 246 -9.31 -3.87 -16.17
CA GLU A 246 -7.95 -3.97 -15.66
C GLU A 246 -7.74 -5.06 -14.57
N GLY A 247 -8.65 -6.03 -14.45
CA GLY A 247 -8.60 -7.11 -13.45
C GLY A 247 -7.38 -8.03 -13.56
N GLU A 248 -6.74 -8.12 -14.72
CA GLU A 248 -5.59 -8.99 -15.01
C GLU A 248 -4.27 -8.55 -14.35
N ARG A 249 -4.32 -7.53 -13.50
CA ARG A 249 -3.14 -6.95 -12.84
C ARG A 249 -3.36 -6.71 -11.33
N LEU A 250 -4.36 -7.37 -10.73
CA LEU A 250 -4.64 -7.32 -9.29
C LEU A 250 -3.58 -8.13 -8.53
N TRP A 251 -3.45 -7.93 -7.22
CA TRP A 251 -2.52 -8.76 -6.47
C TRP A 251 -2.89 -10.26 -6.58
N SER A 252 -1.89 -11.15 -6.66
CA SER A 252 -2.10 -12.56 -7.03
C SER A 252 -3.11 -13.27 -6.12
N PHE A 253 -3.06 -13.04 -4.81
CA PHE A 253 -3.97 -13.68 -3.87
C PHE A 253 -5.37 -13.06 -3.92
N GLU A 254 -5.44 -11.75 -4.06
CA GLU A 254 -6.66 -10.98 -4.13
C GLU A 254 -7.41 -11.23 -5.45
N ALA A 255 -6.70 -11.46 -6.54
CA ALA A 255 -7.26 -11.93 -7.81
C ALA A 255 -7.92 -13.30 -7.64
N GLN A 256 -7.31 -14.21 -6.88
CA GLN A 256 -7.91 -15.50 -6.57
C GLN A 256 -9.18 -15.36 -5.72
N ILE A 257 -9.10 -14.57 -4.64
CA ILE A 257 -10.20 -14.34 -3.71
C ILE A 257 -11.40 -13.67 -4.42
N LEU A 258 -11.14 -12.58 -5.15
CA LEU A 258 -12.16 -11.86 -5.90
C LEU A 258 -12.74 -12.71 -7.04
N GLY A 259 -11.89 -13.33 -7.86
CA GLY A 259 -12.34 -14.16 -8.97
C GLY A 259 -13.20 -15.35 -8.51
N ALA A 260 -12.86 -15.98 -7.38
CA ALA A 260 -13.68 -17.02 -6.77
C ALA A 260 -15.03 -16.49 -6.27
N ALA A 261 -15.05 -15.34 -5.58
CA ALA A 261 -16.29 -14.72 -5.13
C ALA A 261 -17.22 -14.39 -6.30
N LEU A 262 -16.69 -13.76 -7.36
CA LEU A 262 -17.45 -13.44 -8.57
C LEU A 262 -17.97 -14.70 -9.27
N TYR A 263 -17.15 -15.76 -9.32
CA TYR A 263 -17.57 -17.05 -9.88
C TYR A 263 -18.78 -17.61 -9.13
N TYR A 264 -18.75 -17.61 -7.80
CA TYR A 264 -19.87 -18.09 -7.00
C TYR A 264 -21.13 -17.23 -7.15
N ILE A 265 -20.98 -15.91 -7.10
CA ILE A 265 -22.10 -14.95 -7.17
C ILE A 265 -22.77 -15.00 -8.55
N ARG A 266 -22.00 -14.85 -9.62
CA ARG A 266 -22.54 -14.71 -10.99
C ARG A 266 -23.15 -15.99 -11.52
N ASN A 267 -22.62 -17.15 -11.11
CA ASN A 267 -23.19 -18.44 -11.47
C ASN A 267 -24.27 -18.91 -10.48
N ARG A 268 -24.62 -18.09 -9.47
CA ARG A 268 -25.62 -18.41 -8.43
C ARG A 268 -25.38 -19.76 -7.75
N LEU A 269 -24.12 -20.03 -7.40
CA LEU A 269 -23.68 -21.27 -6.78
C LEU A 269 -23.75 -21.22 -5.24
N VAL A 270 -24.07 -20.06 -4.67
CA VAL A 270 -24.12 -19.82 -3.23
C VAL A 270 -25.35 -18.99 -2.88
N ASP A 271 -25.90 -19.22 -1.70
CA ASP A 271 -27.03 -18.49 -1.15
C ASP A 271 -26.57 -17.23 -0.41
N LYS A 272 -25.35 -17.24 0.16
CA LYS A 272 -24.78 -16.12 0.92
C LYS A 272 -23.26 -16.06 0.77
N VAL A 273 -22.70 -14.86 0.97
CA VAL A 273 -21.25 -14.61 0.96
C VAL A 273 -20.81 -13.99 2.28
N ILE A 274 -19.82 -14.60 2.91
CA ILE A 274 -19.09 -14.07 4.06
C ILE A 274 -17.67 -13.75 3.58
N LEU A 275 -17.32 -12.46 3.51
CA LEU A 275 -15.94 -12.03 3.33
C LEU A 275 -15.28 -11.90 4.70
N VAL A 276 -14.12 -12.52 4.87
CA VAL A 276 -13.35 -12.53 6.12
C VAL A 276 -12.08 -11.72 5.90
N GLY A 277 -12.07 -10.52 6.46
CA GLY A 277 -10.96 -9.59 6.40
C GLY A 277 -10.13 -9.61 7.68
N SER A 278 -8.96 -8.97 7.64
CA SER A 278 -8.21 -8.63 8.85
C SER A 278 -8.07 -7.13 8.96
N PHE A 279 -8.07 -6.62 10.19
CA PHE A 279 -7.78 -5.22 10.46
C PHE A 279 -6.44 -4.83 9.78
N GLU A 280 -6.43 -3.68 9.11
CA GLU A 280 -5.30 -3.16 8.31
C GLU A 280 -4.86 -4.01 7.11
N CYS A 281 -5.77 -4.82 6.55
CA CYS A 281 -5.55 -5.51 5.29
C CYS A 281 -5.78 -4.58 4.08
N GLY A 282 -4.73 -3.90 3.64
CA GLY A 282 -4.79 -2.96 2.52
C GLY A 282 -5.29 -3.51 1.17
N PRO A 283 -4.96 -4.74 0.76
CA PRO A 283 -5.48 -5.31 -0.50
C PRO A 283 -6.95 -5.74 -0.40
N GLU A 284 -7.39 -6.17 0.78
CA GLU A 284 -8.78 -6.57 1.03
C GLU A 284 -9.74 -5.37 0.91
N SER A 285 -9.31 -4.19 1.39
CA SER A 285 -10.06 -2.94 1.24
C SER A 285 -10.32 -2.53 -0.22
N VAL A 286 -9.65 -3.17 -1.19
CA VAL A 286 -9.89 -2.98 -2.63
C VAL A 286 -10.98 -3.93 -3.12
N ILE A 287 -10.85 -5.23 -2.83
CA ILE A 287 -11.73 -6.25 -3.38
C ILE A 287 -13.12 -6.28 -2.73
N GLU A 288 -13.27 -5.81 -1.49
CA GLU A 288 -14.55 -5.82 -0.78
C GLU A 288 -15.67 -5.10 -1.56
N ASN A 289 -15.36 -3.96 -2.18
CA ASN A 289 -16.33 -3.17 -2.94
C ASN A 289 -16.83 -3.90 -4.19
N TYR A 290 -15.96 -4.64 -4.86
CA TYR A 290 -16.34 -5.44 -6.03
C TYR A 290 -17.24 -6.60 -5.64
N ILE A 291 -16.95 -7.26 -4.52
CA ILE A 291 -17.74 -8.39 -4.03
C ILE A 291 -19.11 -7.89 -3.55
N GLU A 292 -19.14 -6.81 -2.76
CA GLU A 292 -20.37 -6.22 -2.26
C GLU A 292 -21.30 -5.79 -3.41
N GLU A 293 -20.77 -5.05 -4.40
CA GLU A 293 -21.56 -4.59 -5.54
C GLU A 293 -22.16 -5.74 -6.35
N GLU A 294 -21.37 -6.78 -6.61
CA GLU A 294 -21.84 -7.93 -7.39
C GLU A 294 -22.84 -8.78 -6.60
N ALA A 295 -22.65 -8.91 -5.28
CA ALA A 295 -23.62 -9.57 -4.41
C ALA A 295 -24.94 -8.81 -4.33
N GLU A 296 -24.90 -7.47 -4.18
CA GLU A 296 -26.07 -6.59 -4.17
C GLU A 296 -26.85 -6.71 -5.49
N ARG A 297 -26.16 -6.65 -6.64
CA ARG A 297 -26.77 -6.86 -7.97
C ARG A 297 -27.46 -8.22 -8.08
N ALA A 298 -26.80 -9.27 -7.60
CA ALA A 298 -27.32 -10.63 -7.65
C ALA A 298 -28.46 -10.89 -6.64
N GLY A 299 -28.69 -9.99 -5.68
CA GLY A 299 -29.63 -10.18 -4.57
C GLY A 299 -29.14 -11.19 -3.52
N ILE A 300 -27.82 -11.47 -3.49
CA ILE A 300 -27.19 -12.43 -2.58
C ILE A 300 -26.75 -11.69 -1.30
N PRO A 301 -27.21 -12.11 -0.11
CA PRO A 301 -26.74 -11.53 1.15
C PRO A 301 -25.22 -11.61 1.28
N PHE A 302 -24.63 -10.48 1.66
CA PHE A 302 -23.20 -10.29 1.86
C PHE A 302 -22.92 -9.73 3.26
N ILE A 303 -21.87 -10.22 3.92
CA ILE A 303 -21.34 -9.61 5.14
C ILE A 303 -19.81 -9.63 5.12
N LEU A 304 -19.22 -8.53 5.54
CA LEU A 304 -17.80 -8.44 5.86
C LEU A 304 -17.58 -8.66 7.36
N LEU A 305 -16.76 -9.66 7.69
CA LEU A 305 -16.27 -9.93 9.04
C LEU A 305 -14.80 -9.54 9.13
N THR A 306 -14.53 -8.35 9.67
CA THR A 306 -13.17 -7.90 9.99
C THR A 306 -12.71 -8.50 11.31
N LEU A 307 -11.56 -9.16 11.29
CA LEU A 307 -10.95 -9.80 12.45
C LEU A 307 -9.64 -9.10 12.86
N ASP A 308 -9.39 -9.10 14.15
CA ASP A 308 -8.22 -8.51 14.80
C ASP A 308 -7.83 -9.30 16.06
N GLU A 309 -6.63 -9.04 16.62
CA GLU A 309 -6.15 -9.67 17.86
C GLU A 309 -7.07 -9.50 19.08
N HIS A 310 -7.91 -8.47 19.10
CA HIS A 310 -8.86 -8.19 20.19
C HIS A 310 -10.27 -8.73 19.93
N THR A 311 -10.48 -9.48 18.85
CA THR A 311 -11.82 -9.94 18.47
C THR A 311 -12.37 -10.95 19.49
N ALA A 312 -13.57 -10.69 19.99
CA ALA A 312 -14.26 -11.57 20.92
C ALA A 312 -15.16 -12.58 20.19
N GLU A 313 -15.08 -13.86 20.58
CA GLU A 313 -15.82 -14.96 19.96
C GLU A 313 -17.34 -14.75 19.97
N ALA A 314 -17.89 -14.29 21.11
CA ALA A 314 -19.31 -14.03 21.24
C ALA A 314 -19.83 -13.03 20.19
N GLY A 315 -19.04 -11.99 19.89
CA GLY A 315 -19.40 -10.99 18.90
C GLY A 315 -19.46 -11.56 17.47
N ILE A 316 -18.55 -12.47 17.12
CA ILE A 316 -18.58 -13.16 15.82
C ILE A 316 -19.79 -14.09 15.72
N VAL A 317 -20.03 -14.92 16.74
CA VAL A 317 -21.13 -15.90 16.72
C VAL A 317 -22.47 -15.21 16.50
N THR A 318 -22.77 -14.16 17.26
CA THR A 318 -24.03 -13.43 17.11
C THR A 318 -24.18 -12.79 15.73
N ARG A 319 -23.10 -12.28 15.13
CA ARG A 319 -23.13 -11.74 13.76
C ARG A 319 -23.39 -12.81 12.72
N ILE A 320 -22.78 -14.00 12.86
CA ILE A 320 -23.05 -15.14 11.97
C ILE A 320 -24.49 -15.58 12.12
N GLU A 321 -24.98 -15.79 13.34
CA GLU A 321 -26.36 -16.20 13.62
C GLU A 321 -27.36 -15.24 12.97
N ALA A 322 -27.22 -13.93 13.23
CA ALA A 322 -28.07 -12.92 12.63
C ALA A 322 -27.98 -12.92 11.09
N PHE A 323 -26.78 -13.11 10.54
CA PHE A 323 -26.58 -13.16 9.09
C PHE A 323 -27.19 -14.42 8.46
N MET A 324 -27.15 -15.57 9.14
CA MET A 324 -27.73 -16.81 8.66
C MET A 324 -29.27 -16.75 8.58
N ASP A 325 -29.92 -15.86 9.32
CA ASP A 325 -31.36 -15.61 9.24
C ASP A 325 -31.79 -14.66 8.10
N VAL A 326 -30.85 -13.87 7.56
CA VAL A 326 -31.12 -12.90 6.47
C VAL A 326 -31.67 -13.61 5.23
N GLN A 327 -32.82 -13.19 4.74
CA GLN A 327 -33.42 -13.74 3.51
C GLN A 327 -32.82 -13.06 2.27
N PRO A 328 -32.73 -13.76 1.11
CA PRO A 328 -32.30 -13.15 -0.14
C PRO A 328 -33.18 -11.96 -0.54
N ILE A 329 -32.56 -10.95 -1.13
CA ILE A 329 -33.26 -9.77 -1.66
C ILE A 329 -33.57 -10.06 -3.14
N LYS A 330 -34.65 -9.49 -3.68
CA LYS A 330 -34.93 -9.62 -5.11
C LYS A 330 -33.75 -9.08 -5.93
N PRO A 331 -33.26 -9.83 -6.94
CA PRO A 331 -32.21 -9.34 -7.83
C PRO A 331 -32.56 -7.98 -8.41
N ILE A 332 -31.57 -7.12 -8.50
CA ILE A 332 -31.72 -5.78 -9.04
C ILE A 332 -31.55 -5.90 -10.57
N ASP A 333 -32.67 -6.10 -11.28
CA ASP A 333 -32.69 -6.29 -12.76
C ASP A 333 -32.29 -5.02 -13.56
N SER A 334 -32.13 -3.88 -12.89
CA SER A 334 -31.65 -2.62 -13.49
C SER A 334 -30.73 -1.90 -12.53
N ALA A 335 -29.62 -1.29 -13.02
CA ALA A 335 -28.68 -0.49 -12.23
C ALA A 335 -29.40 0.29 -11.10
N PRO A 336 -28.89 0.25 -9.86
CA PRO A 336 -29.65 0.61 -8.67
C PRO A 336 -30.35 1.95 -8.89
N SER A 337 -31.69 1.95 -8.85
CA SER A 337 -32.45 3.18 -8.66
C SER A 337 -32.30 3.56 -7.18
N VAL A 338 -31.09 3.99 -6.79
CA VAL A 338 -31.03 4.97 -5.71
C VAL A 338 -32.00 6.05 -6.16
N SER A 339 -33.06 6.31 -5.41
CA SER A 339 -33.89 7.49 -5.67
C SER A 339 -32.88 8.61 -5.78
N PRO A 340 -32.66 9.21 -6.97
CA PRO A 340 -31.60 10.16 -7.10
C PRO A 340 -32.01 11.26 -6.13
N VAL A 341 -31.23 11.44 -5.05
CA VAL A 341 -30.94 12.81 -4.68
C VAL A 341 -30.41 13.35 -5.99
N PHE A 342 -31.26 14.09 -6.70
CA PHE A 342 -30.91 14.64 -7.99
C PHE A 342 -29.74 15.58 -7.73
N VAL A 343 -28.53 15.04 -7.87
CA VAL A 343 -27.33 15.81 -7.97
C VAL A 343 -27.28 16.15 -9.46
N PRO A 344 -27.54 17.40 -9.87
CA PRO A 344 -27.51 17.77 -11.27
C PRO A 344 -26.12 17.46 -11.83
N GLY A 345 -25.98 16.32 -12.50
CA GLY A 345 -24.79 15.99 -13.28
C GLY A 345 -24.65 17.00 -14.42
N PRO A 346 -23.46 17.55 -14.68
CA PRO A 346 -23.27 18.52 -15.73
C PRO A 346 -23.52 17.88 -17.11
N ARG A 347 -24.15 18.64 -18.02
CA ARG A 347 -24.44 18.18 -19.39
C ARG A 347 -23.12 17.88 -20.12
N ARG A 348 -22.98 16.67 -20.70
CA ARG A 348 -21.78 16.18 -21.43
C ARG A 348 -21.33 17.01 -22.64
N GLU A 349 -22.12 18.01 -23.05
CA GLU A 349 -21.88 18.82 -24.25
C GLU A 349 -20.57 19.64 -24.18
N LEU A 350 -20.00 19.84 -22.98
CA LEU A 350 -18.72 20.53 -22.76
C LEU A 350 -17.79 19.72 -21.85
N MET A 351 -16.57 19.45 -22.34
CA MET A 351 -15.49 18.87 -21.53
C MET A 351 -14.95 19.90 -20.53
N VAL A 352 -15.25 19.66 -19.26
CA VAL A 352 -14.74 20.36 -18.07
C VAL A 352 -14.05 19.33 -17.20
N LEU A 353 -12.72 19.42 -17.11
CA LEU A 353 -11.89 18.41 -16.46
C LEU A 353 -11.55 18.81 -15.01
N GLY A 354 -11.82 17.90 -14.08
CA GLY A 354 -11.31 17.93 -12.71
C GLY A 354 -10.21 16.89 -12.49
N MET A 355 -9.33 17.11 -11.50
CA MET A 355 -8.31 16.14 -11.11
C MET A 355 -8.02 16.27 -9.61
N PRO A 356 -7.78 15.19 -8.85
CA PRO A 356 -7.27 15.32 -7.49
C PRO A 356 -5.90 16.01 -7.46
N THR A 357 -5.54 16.61 -6.32
CA THR A 357 -4.22 17.25 -6.15
C THR A 357 -3.27 16.41 -5.30
N MET A 358 -1.98 16.71 -5.45
CA MET A 358 -0.88 16.24 -4.62
C MET A 358 0.10 17.42 -4.50
N GLY A 359 0.01 18.17 -3.40
CA GLY A 359 0.74 19.43 -3.27
C GLY A 359 0.31 20.42 -4.37
N TYR A 360 1.26 20.93 -5.15
CA TYR A 360 1.02 21.89 -6.24
C TYR A 360 1.01 21.27 -7.66
N LEU A 361 0.92 19.95 -7.77
CA LEU A 361 0.95 19.27 -9.08
C LEU A 361 -0.24 19.67 -9.97
N ASP A 362 -1.39 20.01 -9.39
CA ASP A 362 -2.57 20.48 -10.12
C ASP A 362 -2.27 21.76 -10.93
N VAL A 363 -1.43 22.67 -10.42
CA VAL A 363 -1.02 23.90 -11.11
C VAL A 363 -0.35 23.58 -12.44
N ALA A 364 0.53 22.59 -12.45
CA ALA A 364 1.28 22.18 -13.63
C ALA A 364 0.35 21.55 -14.68
N ILE A 365 -0.49 20.61 -14.26
CA ILE A 365 -1.38 19.87 -15.16
C ILE A 365 -2.47 20.80 -15.71
N ARG A 366 -3.14 21.59 -14.86
CA ARG A 366 -4.15 22.58 -15.28
C ARG A 366 -3.56 23.59 -16.26
N SER A 367 -2.32 24.04 -16.05
CA SER A 367 -1.65 24.97 -16.97
C SER A 367 -1.44 24.35 -18.34
N ALA A 368 -0.97 23.10 -18.40
CA ALA A 368 -0.77 22.38 -19.65
C ALA A 368 -2.09 22.16 -20.42
N LEU A 369 -3.14 21.73 -19.71
CA LEU A 369 -4.46 21.50 -20.29
C LEU A 369 -5.13 22.79 -20.77
N THR A 370 -5.02 23.87 -19.99
CA THR A 370 -5.54 25.19 -20.36
C THR A 370 -4.89 25.70 -21.65
N GLN A 371 -3.56 25.54 -21.81
CA GLN A 371 -2.89 25.87 -23.07
C GLN A 371 -3.41 25.04 -24.24
N CYS A 372 -3.80 23.79 -24.01
CA CYS A 372 -4.44 22.95 -25.03
C CYS A 372 -5.89 23.39 -25.38
N GLY A 373 -6.56 24.21 -24.57
CA GLY A 373 -7.94 24.66 -24.78
C GLY A 373 -8.98 23.86 -23.98
N VAL A 374 -8.54 23.14 -22.95
CA VAL A 374 -9.39 22.36 -22.05
C VAL A 374 -9.81 23.23 -20.87
N HIS A 375 -11.10 23.25 -20.54
CA HIS A 375 -11.59 23.93 -19.34
C HIS A 375 -11.31 23.06 -18.13
N THR A 376 -10.74 23.62 -17.07
CA THR A 376 -10.38 22.89 -15.86
C THR A 376 -10.91 23.60 -14.61
N ILE A 377 -11.37 22.81 -13.63
CA ILE A 377 -11.77 23.32 -12.31
C ILE A 377 -10.57 23.24 -11.36
N LYS A 378 -10.42 24.21 -10.45
CA LYS A 378 -9.35 24.18 -9.46
C LYS A 378 -9.80 23.27 -8.31
N THR A 379 -8.96 22.33 -7.95
CA THR A 379 -9.24 21.35 -6.92
C THR A 379 -9.15 22.01 -5.55
N PRO A 380 -10.09 21.74 -4.63
CA PRO A 380 -10.02 22.26 -3.28
C PRO A 380 -8.89 21.57 -2.51
N HIS A 381 -8.36 22.27 -1.50
CA HIS A 381 -7.46 21.66 -0.52
C HIS A 381 -8.17 20.56 0.26
N ALA A 382 -7.40 19.69 0.92
CA ALA A 382 -7.89 18.55 1.70
C ALA A 382 -8.59 18.93 3.02
N GLY A 383 -9.43 19.97 3.02
CA GLY A 383 -10.14 20.44 4.22
C GLY A 383 -11.24 19.49 4.69
N LYS A 384 -11.83 19.83 5.85
CA LYS A 384 -12.88 19.02 6.51
C LYS A 384 -14.02 18.61 5.57
N GLU A 385 -14.52 19.52 4.75
CA GLU A 385 -15.60 19.23 3.78
C GLU A 385 -15.22 18.09 2.82
N VAL A 386 -14.03 18.17 2.22
CA VAL A 386 -13.52 17.16 1.28
C VAL A 386 -13.34 15.81 1.96
N ILE A 387 -12.81 15.80 3.19
CA ILE A 387 -12.61 14.58 3.96
C ILE A 387 -13.96 13.89 4.23
N GLU A 388 -14.98 14.64 4.67
CA GLU A 388 -16.31 14.08 4.93
C GLU A 388 -17.00 13.58 3.65
N LEU A 389 -16.86 14.30 2.53
CA LEU A 389 -17.36 13.85 1.22
C LEU A 389 -16.76 12.51 0.80
N GLY A 390 -15.46 12.31 1.08
CA GLY A 390 -14.73 11.08 0.81
C GLY A 390 -15.12 9.93 1.75
N LYS A 391 -15.15 10.19 3.06
CA LYS A 391 -15.49 9.18 4.09
C LYS A 391 -16.87 8.58 3.92
N ALA A 392 -17.82 9.35 3.36
CA ALA A 392 -19.15 8.86 3.08
C ALA A 392 -19.18 7.71 2.05
N LEU A 393 -18.09 7.49 1.32
CA LEU A 393 -17.99 6.50 0.23
C LEU A 393 -16.79 5.57 0.35
N ALA A 394 -15.73 6.05 1.00
CA ALA A 394 -14.49 5.33 1.09
C ALA A 394 -14.65 4.07 1.97
N PRO A 395 -14.04 2.95 1.57
CA PRO A 395 -14.02 1.76 2.42
C PRO A 395 -13.18 1.98 3.69
N GLU A 396 -13.53 1.33 4.79
CA GLU A 396 -13.05 1.68 6.14
C GLU A 396 -11.51 1.63 6.28
N PHE A 397 -10.86 0.63 5.69
CA PHE A 397 -9.40 0.43 5.80
C PHE A 397 -8.58 0.92 4.60
N VAL A 398 -9.21 1.66 3.68
CA VAL A 398 -8.49 2.31 2.59
C VAL A 398 -7.59 3.44 3.15
N CYS A 399 -6.42 3.70 2.54
CA CYS A 399 -5.56 4.76 3.07
C CYS A 399 -6.13 6.15 2.79
N LEU A 400 -5.79 7.09 3.67
CA LEU A 400 -6.25 8.48 3.64
C LEU A 400 -6.12 9.19 2.27
N PRO A 401 -5.05 9.00 1.46
CA PRO A 401 -4.98 9.61 0.13
C PRO A 401 -6.14 9.19 -0.78
N PHE A 402 -6.62 7.94 -0.70
CA PHE A 402 -7.79 7.50 -1.47
C PHE A 402 -9.04 8.27 -1.06
N THR A 403 -9.30 8.33 0.24
CA THR A 403 -10.47 8.99 0.82
C THR A 403 -10.52 10.47 0.43
N ILE A 404 -9.39 11.17 0.56
CA ILE A 404 -9.32 12.60 0.22
C ILE A 404 -9.47 12.81 -1.28
N THR A 405 -8.77 12.04 -2.11
CA THR A 405 -8.87 12.21 -3.57
C THR A 405 -10.27 11.86 -4.09
N LEU A 406 -10.95 10.88 -3.50
CA LEU A 406 -12.37 10.59 -3.76
C LEU A 406 -13.28 11.76 -3.36
N GLY A 407 -13.05 12.35 -2.19
CA GLY A 407 -13.76 13.55 -1.74
C GLY A 407 -13.55 14.75 -2.67
N GLN A 408 -12.33 14.96 -3.15
CA GLN A 408 -12.01 16.01 -4.12
C GLN A 408 -12.72 15.76 -5.45
N MET A 409 -12.74 14.52 -5.94
CA MET A 409 -13.47 14.15 -7.15
C MET A 409 -14.97 14.42 -7.02
N ARG A 410 -15.58 14.01 -5.90
CA ARG A 410 -16.99 14.28 -5.62
C ARG A 410 -17.27 15.78 -5.61
N TRP A 411 -16.46 16.55 -4.90
CA TRP A 411 -16.57 18.01 -4.87
C TRP A 411 -16.46 18.62 -6.28
N LEU A 412 -15.52 18.15 -7.10
CA LEU A 412 -15.35 18.62 -8.48
C LEU A 412 -16.58 18.34 -9.34
N LEU A 413 -17.20 17.17 -9.21
CA LEU A 413 -18.44 16.83 -9.92
C LEU A 413 -19.60 17.73 -9.48
N ASP A 414 -19.75 17.97 -8.17
CA ASP A 414 -20.75 18.89 -7.62
C ASP A 414 -20.58 20.34 -8.13
N HIS A 415 -19.36 20.70 -8.54
CA HIS A 415 -19.01 22.02 -9.09
C HIS A 415 -18.93 22.04 -10.63
N GLY A 416 -19.47 21.02 -11.30
CA GLY A 416 -19.68 21.02 -12.74
C GLY A 416 -18.57 20.37 -13.58
N ALA A 417 -17.68 19.57 -12.98
CA ALA A 417 -16.78 18.72 -13.76
C ALA A 417 -17.57 17.64 -14.51
N THR A 418 -17.37 17.53 -15.83
CA THR A 418 -17.96 16.46 -16.65
C THR A 418 -17.00 15.29 -16.84
N HIS A 419 -15.70 15.53 -16.65
CA HIS A 419 -14.64 14.55 -16.77
C HIS A 419 -13.76 14.62 -15.53
N LEU A 420 -13.31 13.47 -15.04
CA LEU A 420 -12.31 13.37 -13.98
C LEU A 420 -11.05 12.75 -14.54
N MET A 421 -9.90 13.23 -14.11
CA MET A 421 -8.59 12.69 -14.50
C MET A 421 -7.92 12.07 -13.28
N MET A 422 -7.43 10.85 -13.43
CA MET A 422 -6.66 10.17 -12.38
C MET A 422 -5.44 9.48 -12.99
N VAL A 423 -4.36 9.40 -12.21
CA VAL A 423 -3.22 8.58 -12.59
C VAL A 423 -3.59 7.11 -12.45
N GLY A 424 -3.29 6.34 -13.49
CA GLY A 424 -3.28 4.88 -13.41
C GLY A 424 -1.90 4.37 -13.04
N GLY A 425 -1.70 3.07 -13.17
CA GLY A 425 -0.40 2.44 -13.03
C GLY A 425 -0.37 1.42 -11.90
N LYS A 426 -0.15 0.17 -12.27
CA LYS A 426 -0.33 -0.96 -11.37
C LYS A 426 0.98 -1.34 -10.73
N GLY A 427 1.41 -0.47 -9.82
CA GLY A 427 2.49 -0.77 -8.89
C GLY A 427 2.05 -1.76 -7.81
N LYS A 428 2.95 -2.07 -6.89
CA LYS A 428 2.70 -3.02 -5.78
C LYS A 428 1.73 -2.46 -4.71
N CYS A 429 1.41 -1.17 -4.74
CA CYS A 429 0.51 -0.52 -3.80
C CYS A 429 -0.86 -0.20 -4.40
N ARG A 430 -1.80 0.19 -3.55
CA ARG A 430 -3.21 0.42 -3.91
C ARG A 430 -3.49 1.59 -4.86
N LEU A 431 -2.54 2.52 -5.05
CA LEU A 431 -2.68 3.60 -6.06
C LEU A 431 -3.08 3.06 -7.44
N GLY A 432 -2.61 1.86 -7.81
CA GLY A 432 -2.95 1.24 -9.10
C GLY A 432 -4.41 0.86 -9.29
N TRP A 433 -5.23 0.96 -8.24
CA TRP A 433 -6.65 0.61 -8.23
C TRP A 433 -7.54 1.81 -7.88
N TYR A 434 -6.95 2.98 -7.64
CA TYR A 434 -7.70 4.16 -7.20
C TYR A 434 -8.74 4.56 -8.25
N ALA A 435 -8.32 4.72 -9.50
CA ALA A 435 -9.19 5.25 -10.54
C ALA A 435 -10.45 4.39 -10.75
N GLN A 436 -10.29 3.06 -10.78
CA GLN A 436 -11.38 2.11 -11.00
C GLN A 436 -12.36 2.11 -9.82
N MET A 437 -11.84 2.04 -8.60
CA MET A 437 -12.67 2.07 -7.39
C MET A 437 -13.40 3.41 -7.24
N GLN A 438 -12.69 4.53 -7.44
CA GLN A 438 -13.28 5.87 -7.37
C GLN A 438 -14.36 6.04 -8.43
N GLU A 439 -14.12 5.55 -9.65
CA GLU A 439 -15.13 5.57 -10.71
C GLU A 439 -16.39 4.80 -10.30
N GLN A 440 -16.21 3.56 -9.83
CA GLN A 440 -17.30 2.70 -9.39
C GLN A 440 -18.12 3.32 -8.26
N LEU A 441 -17.46 3.81 -7.21
CA LEU A 441 -18.11 4.43 -6.05
C LEU A 441 -18.90 5.70 -6.42
N LEU A 442 -18.34 6.56 -7.28
CA LEU A 442 -19.03 7.76 -7.75
C LEU A 442 -20.21 7.42 -8.68
N ARG A 443 -20.08 6.39 -9.54
CA ARG A 443 -21.19 5.93 -10.37
C ARG A 443 -22.32 5.31 -9.54
N ARG A 444 -21.99 4.61 -8.45
CA ARG A 444 -22.98 4.06 -7.49
C ARG A 444 -23.81 5.16 -6.82
N LEU A 445 -23.24 6.34 -6.61
CA LEU A 445 -23.98 7.53 -6.17
C LEU A 445 -24.89 8.17 -7.25
N GLY A 446 -24.79 7.72 -8.51
CA GLY A 446 -25.59 8.24 -9.62
C GLY A 446 -24.94 9.37 -10.42
N TYR A 447 -23.64 9.66 -10.22
CA TYR A 447 -22.94 10.63 -11.06
C TYR A 447 -22.74 10.10 -12.48
N ASP A 448 -23.07 10.94 -13.47
CA ASP A 448 -22.70 10.71 -14.86
C ASP A 448 -21.49 11.55 -15.26
N PHE A 449 -20.36 10.89 -15.50
CA PHE A 449 -19.10 11.51 -15.89
C PHE A 449 -18.23 10.53 -16.68
N GLU A 450 -17.15 11.04 -17.27
CA GLU A 450 -16.09 10.22 -17.87
C GLU A 450 -14.83 10.21 -16.99
N MET A 451 -14.33 9.02 -16.66
CA MET A 451 -13.04 8.84 -16.01
C MET A 451 -11.93 8.71 -17.05
N ILE A 452 -10.95 9.61 -17.00
CA ILE A 452 -9.75 9.60 -17.83
C ILE A 452 -8.59 9.07 -16.98
N ILE A 453 -8.13 7.85 -17.30
CA ILE A 453 -7.02 7.20 -16.61
C ILE A 453 -5.73 7.42 -17.41
N ILE A 454 -4.78 8.17 -16.84
CA ILE A 454 -3.46 8.36 -17.44
C ILE A 454 -2.49 7.30 -16.90
N ASP A 455 -2.20 6.29 -17.71
CA ASP A 455 -1.27 5.21 -17.38
C ASP A 455 0.14 5.47 -17.94
N SER A 456 1.12 4.68 -17.51
CA SER A 456 2.50 4.77 -17.99
C SER A 456 2.59 4.39 -19.48
N PRO A 457 3.34 5.16 -20.30
CA PRO A 457 3.60 4.79 -21.68
C PRO A 457 4.55 3.58 -21.80
N LEU A 458 5.13 3.10 -20.69
CA LEU A 458 6.09 2.01 -20.65
C LEU A 458 5.45 0.66 -20.29
N PRO A 459 5.87 -0.44 -20.97
CA PRO A 459 6.77 -0.49 -22.12
C PRO A 459 6.15 0.09 -23.40
N PHE A 460 6.90 0.92 -24.14
CA PHE A 460 6.39 1.66 -25.31
C PHE A 460 5.75 0.77 -26.39
N GLY A 461 6.29 -0.43 -26.61
CA GLY A 461 5.76 -1.33 -27.63
C GLY A 461 4.31 -1.76 -27.40
N GLU A 462 3.88 -1.87 -26.15
CA GLU A 462 2.55 -2.37 -25.79
C GLU A 462 1.58 -1.23 -25.43
N ARG A 463 2.08 -0.16 -24.80
CA ARG A 463 1.22 0.85 -24.15
C ARG A 463 1.18 2.20 -24.85
N TRP A 464 2.09 2.47 -25.79
CA TRP A 464 2.18 3.79 -26.43
C TRP A 464 0.91 4.20 -27.18
N ALA A 465 0.25 3.28 -27.88
CA ALA A 465 -0.96 3.58 -28.64
C ALA A 465 -2.08 4.08 -27.71
N SER A 466 -2.41 3.30 -26.67
CA SER A 466 -3.41 3.66 -25.66
C SER A 466 -3.05 4.96 -24.93
N PHE A 467 -1.78 5.12 -24.54
CA PHE A 467 -1.30 6.36 -23.90
C PHE A 467 -1.48 7.59 -24.81
N ARG A 468 -1.07 7.49 -26.07
CA ARG A 468 -1.25 8.55 -27.06
C ARG A 468 -2.71 8.91 -27.20
N ASP A 469 -3.56 7.91 -27.39
CA ASP A 469 -4.97 8.12 -27.72
C ASP A 469 -5.68 8.78 -26.53
N THR A 470 -5.36 8.35 -25.31
CA THR A 470 -5.82 9.00 -24.06
C THR A 470 -5.33 10.45 -23.96
N LEU A 471 -4.05 10.71 -24.21
CA LEU A 471 -3.49 12.06 -24.15
C LEU A 471 -4.11 13.00 -25.20
N LYS A 472 -4.37 12.48 -26.40
CA LYS A 472 -5.08 13.18 -27.48
C LYS A 472 -6.52 13.48 -27.10
N HIS A 473 -7.23 12.51 -26.51
CA HIS A 473 -8.57 12.68 -26.01
C HIS A 473 -8.64 13.79 -24.95
N THR A 474 -7.80 13.67 -23.92
CA THR A 474 -7.70 14.62 -22.79
C THR A 474 -7.38 16.05 -23.23
N THR A 475 -6.68 16.22 -24.36
CA THR A 475 -6.26 17.52 -24.88
C THR A 475 -7.14 18.05 -26.02
N LYS A 476 -8.38 17.56 -26.17
CA LYS A 476 -9.30 17.93 -27.26
C LYS A 476 -8.67 17.83 -28.65
N GLN A 477 -7.93 16.76 -28.89
CA GLN A 477 -7.24 16.48 -30.17
C GLN A 477 -6.20 17.55 -30.57
N ALA A 478 -5.61 18.27 -29.61
CA ALA A 478 -4.55 19.24 -29.86
C ALA A 478 -3.39 18.64 -30.66
N SER A 479 -2.70 19.47 -31.46
CA SER A 479 -1.52 19.02 -32.23
C SER A 479 -0.40 18.57 -31.28
N TRP A 480 0.42 17.62 -31.70
CA TRP A 480 1.49 17.08 -30.84
C TRP A 480 2.51 18.13 -30.40
N LEU A 481 2.87 19.04 -31.30
CA LEU A 481 3.70 20.20 -30.99
C LEU A 481 3.09 21.06 -29.88
N LYS A 482 1.77 21.26 -29.90
CA LYS A 482 1.05 22.00 -28.87
C LYS A 482 1.06 21.24 -27.55
N ILE A 483 0.75 19.94 -27.56
CA ILE A 483 0.77 19.09 -26.36
C ILE A 483 2.16 19.11 -25.70
N LEU A 484 3.23 18.90 -26.48
CA LEU A 484 4.60 18.89 -25.95
C LEU A 484 5.00 20.24 -25.38
N ARG A 485 4.67 21.35 -26.06
CA ARG A 485 4.90 22.71 -25.54
C ARG A 485 4.13 22.97 -24.25
N SER A 486 2.88 22.52 -24.17
CA SER A 486 2.04 22.65 -22.98
C SER A 486 2.56 21.84 -21.80
N LEU A 487 2.97 20.59 -22.03
CA LEU A 487 3.58 19.75 -21.00
C LEU A 487 4.92 20.33 -20.52
N TYR A 488 5.74 20.83 -21.45
CA TYR A 488 6.99 21.52 -21.12
C TYR A 488 6.73 22.77 -20.26
N PHE A 489 5.72 23.56 -20.58
CA PHE A 489 5.33 24.71 -19.78
C PHE A 489 4.83 24.33 -18.38
N GLY A 490 3.96 23.32 -18.27
CA GLY A 490 3.49 22.78 -17.00
C GLY A 490 4.64 22.27 -16.12
N TYR A 491 5.58 21.52 -16.74
CA TYR A 491 6.80 21.05 -16.08
C TYR A 491 7.62 22.20 -15.48
N HIS A 492 7.83 23.30 -16.22
CA HIS A 492 8.60 24.44 -15.70
C HIS A 492 7.90 25.14 -14.54
N LYS A 493 6.57 25.20 -14.52
CA LYS A 493 5.84 25.70 -13.35
C LYS A 493 6.06 24.81 -12.13
N MET A 494 5.92 23.50 -12.28
CA MET A 494 6.18 22.53 -11.21
C MET A 494 7.61 22.66 -10.68
N ALA A 495 8.61 22.65 -11.57
CA ALA A 495 10.02 22.74 -11.20
C ALA A 495 10.35 24.07 -10.49
N ALA A 496 9.74 25.18 -10.91
CA ALA A 496 9.89 26.47 -10.26
C ALA A 496 9.29 26.48 -8.84
N ILE A 497 8.12 25.85 -8.65
CA ILE A 497 7.49 25.71 -7.33
C ILE A 497 8.33 24.82 -6.41
N ASP A 498 8.71 23.63 -6.86
CA ASP A 498 9.53 22.71 -6.04
C ASP A 498 10.89 23.33 -5.68
N LYS A 499 11.50 24.12 -6.58
CA LYS A 499 12.73 24.85 -6.29
C LYS A 499 12.52 25.94 -5.24
N ALA A 500 11.42 26.67 -5.33
CA ALA A 500 11.05 27.69 -4.36
C ALA A 500 10.74 27.09 -2.98
N GLU A 501 10.08 25.92 -2.92
CA GLU A 501 9.89 25.18 -1.66
C GLU A 501 11.22 24.82 -1.00
N SER A 502 12.18 24.29 -1.78
CA SER A 502 13.53 23.97 -1.27
C SER A 502 14.27 25.20 -0.73
N ILE A 503 14.07 26.38 -1.35
CA ILE A 503 14.59 27.64 -0.81
C ILE A 503 13.90 27.99 0.52
N CYS A 504 12.57 27.80 0.63
CA CYS A 504 11.83 28.04 1.87
C CYS A 504 12.35 27.16 3.01
N HIS A 505 12.61 25.87 2.75
CA HIS A 505 13.14 24.93 3.75
C HIS A 505 14.43 25.43 4.38
N ARG A 506 15.33 25.99 3.57
CA ARG A 506 16.56 26.61 4.06
C ARG A 506 16.27 27.91 4.79
N VAL A 507 15.58 28.87 4.15
CA VAL A 507 15.42 30.23 4.68
C VAL A 507 14.65 30.24 6.01
N ARG A 508 13.65 29.39 6.22
CA ARG A 508 12.94 29.27 7.51
C ARG A 508 13.88 29.01 8.69
N ALA A 509 14.95 28.22 8.47
CA ALA A 509 15.92 27.89 9.50
C ALA A 509 16.73 29.12 9.98
N PHE A 510 16.84 30.15 9.14
CA PHE A 510 17.71 31.30 9.39
C PHE A 510 16.95 32.63 9.50
N GLU A 511 15.70 32.75 9.03
CA GLU A 511 15.01 34.05 8.98
C GLU A 511 14.86 34.66 10.39
N VAL A 512 15.08 35.98 10.53
CA VAL A 512 14.86 36.67 11.82
C VAL A 512 13.38 36.72 12.16
N LYS A 513 12.56 37.12 11.17
CA LYS A 513 11.11 37.27 11.31
C LYS A 513 10.39 36.08 10.71
N MET A 514 9.94 35.16 11.57
CA MET A 514 9.23 33.94 11.19
C MET A 514 8.07 34.18 10.22
N GLY A 515 7.97 33.31 9.22
CA GLY A 515 6.92 33.31 8.20
C GLY A 515 7.06 34.41 7.14
N THR A 516 8.22 35.08 7.04
CA THR A 516 8.47 36.07 5.99
C THR A 516 8.61 35.39 4.65
N VAL A 517 9.42 34.33 4.59
CA VAL A 517 9.55 33.52 3.36
C VAL A 517 8.22 32.84 2.97
N ASP A 518 7.40 32.41 3.94
CA ASP A 518 6.09 31.78 3.66
C ASP A 518 5.09 32.73 3.00
N ARG A 519 5.10 34.01 3.40
CA ARG A 519 4.27 35.03 2.77
C ARG A 519 4.72 35.28 1.33
N ALA A 520 6.03 35.35 1.10
CA ALA A 520 6.61 35.50 -0.23
C ALA A 520 6.29 34.28 -1.11
N PHE A 521 6.41 33.07 -0.58
CA PHE A 521 6.12 31.83 -1.30
C PHE A 521 4.65 31.75 -1.73
N ARG A 522 3.70 32.05 -0.83
CA ARG A 522 2.26 32.10 -1.17
C ARG A 522 1.94 33.16 -2.23
N GLN A 523 2.68 34.27 -2.28
CA GLN A 523 2.55 35.25 -3.35
C GLN A 523 3.15 34.73 -4.67
N PHE A 524 4.32 34.10 -4.60
CA PHE A 524 4.99 33.47 -5.73
C PHE A 524 4.11 32.41 -6.40
N VAL A 525 3.55 31.46 -5.66
CA VAL A 525 2.65 30.43 -6.20
C VAL A 525 1.45 31.05 -6.92
N ARG A 526 0.80 32.05 -6.33
CA ARG A 526 -0.33 32.78 -6.97
C ARG A 526 0.08 33.47 -8.28
N ARG A 527 1.33 33.94 -8.40
CA ARG A 527 1.87 34.54 -9.62
C ARG A 527 2.22 33.48 -10.66
N ILE A 528 2.80 32.35 -10.23
CA ILE A 528 3.10 31.20 -11.10
C ILE A 528 1.82 30.60 -11.70
N GLU A 529 0.75 30.48 -10.92
CA GLU A 529 -0.57 30.04 -11.42
C GLU A 529 -1.03 30.90 -12.61
N ARG A 530 -0.85 32.22 -12.52
CA ARG A 530 -1.27 33.21 -13.54
C ARG A 530 -0.26 33.41 -14.68
N ALA A 531 0.97 32.92 -14.54
CA ALA A 531 2.01 33.05 -15.54
C ALA A 531 1.57 32.39 -16.86
N SER A 532 1.91 33.02 -18.00
CA SER A 532 1.45 32.62 -19.34
C SER A 532 2.57 32.09 -20.25
N SER A 533 3.84 32.27 -19.88
CA SER A 533 5.00 31.81 -20.66
C SER A 533 6.11 31.24 -19.78
N THR A 534 6.93 30.34 -20.31
CA THR A 534 8.07 29.75 -19.59
C THR A 534 9.09 30.80 -19.15
N GLU A 535 9.31 31.85 -19.96
CA GLU A 535 10.19 32.97 -19.60
C GLU A 535 9.66 33.71 -18.35
N SER A 536 8.35 34.00 -18.30
CA SER A 536 7.74 34.62 -17.12
C SER A 536 7.85 33.75 -15.87
N VAL A 537 7.77 32.42 -16.02
CA VAL A 537 7.94 31.47 -14.90
C VAL A 537 9.34 31.57 -14.31
N TRP A 538 10.38 31.56 -15.16
CA TRP A 538 11.76 31.66 -14.68
C TRP A 538 12.12 33.05 -14.16
N HIS A 539 11.58 34.11 -14.75
CA HIS A 539 11.71 35.46 -14.19
C HIS A 539 11.12 35.52 -12.78
N LEU A 540 9.92 34.98 -12.57
CA LEU A 540 9.30 34.93 -11.24
C LEU A 540 10.10 34.07 -10.26
N ALA A 541 10.67 32.96 -10.72
CA ALA A 541 11.50 32.09 -9.88
C ALA A 541 12.80 32.79 -9.45
N HIS A 542 13.42 33.55 -10.36
CA HIS A 542 14.60 34.36 -10.06
C HIS A 542 14.28 35.48 -9.09
N GLU A 543 13.20 36.24 -9.34
CA GLU A 543 12.71 37.30 -8.44
C GLU A 543 12.41 36.76 -7.03
N PHE A 544 11.80 35.57 -6.94
CA PHE A 544 11.58 34.93 -5.65
C PHE A 544 12.89 34.55 -4.95
N ALA A 545 13.86 34.01 -5.67
CA ALA A 545 15.17 33.66 -5.12
C ALA A 545 15.93 34.91 -4.61
N GLU A 546 15.97 35.99 -5.39
CA GLU A 546 16.56 37.26 -4.98
C GLU A 546 15.86 37.83 -3.74
N HIS A 547 14.52 37.79 -3.72
CA HIS A 547 13.77 38.24 -2.55
C HIS A 547 14.07 37.38 -1.32
N ALA A 548 14.19 36.06 -1.49
CA ALA A 548 14.51 35.13 -0.40
C ALA A 548 15.94 35.32 0.13
N GLU A 549 16.90 35.65 -0.74
CA GLU A 549 18.27 36.00 -0.35
C GLU A 549 18.36 37.35 0.37
N ALA A 550 17.44 38.29 0.09
CA ALA A 550 17.36 39.58 0.76
C ALA A 550 16.64 39.53 2.11
N ILE A 551 16.07 38.38 2.51
CA ILE A 551 15.45 38.22 3.83
C ILE A 551 16.55 38.27 4.90
N GLU A 552 16.30 39.04 5.95
CA GLU A 552 17.21 39.14 7.10
C GLU A 552 17.35 37.79 7.81
N THR A 553 18.60 37.33 7.97
CA THR A 553 18.94 36.03 8.56
C THR A 553 19.80 36.15 9.81
N LEU A 554 19.69 35.15 10.68
CA LEU A 554 20.55 34.90 11.83
C LEU A 554 21.73 34.02 11.42
N ASP A 555 22.89 34.29 12.00
CA ASP A 555 24.02 33.36 12.00
C ASP A 555 23.80 32.33 13.11
N THR A 556 23.34 31.15 12.72
CA THR A 556 22.96 30.05 13.62
C THR A 556 23.31 28.75 12.94
N ASP A 557 23.55 27.71 13.73
CA ASP A 557 23.72 26.35 13.20
C ASP A 557 22.45 25.53 13.49
N PRO A 558 21.50 25.43 12.54
CA PRO A 558 20.22 24.78 12.80
C PRO A 558 20.34 23.25 12.84
N VAL A 559 19.49 22.63 13.65
CA VAL A 559 19.27 21.18 13.65
C VAL A 559 18.71 20.75 12.29
N ARG A 560 19.27 19.71 11.69
CA ARG A 560 18.91 19.22 10.36
C ARG A 560 17.98 18.03 10.47
N VAL A 561 16.72 18.22 10.08
CA VAL A 561 15.67 17.20 10.17
C VAL A 561 15.25 16.76 8.78
N ARG A 562 15.38 15.46 8.50
CA ARG A 562 14.94 14.88 7.24
C ARG A 562 13.49 14.40 7.32
N ILE A 563 12.69 14.71 6.30
CA ILE A 563 11.34 14.16 6.14
C ILE A 563 11.37 13.05 5.09
N VAL A 564 10.90 11.86 5.48
CA VAL A 564 10.71 10.69 4.61
C VAL A 564 9.29 10.15 4.72
N GLY A 565 8.87 9.33 3.75
CA GLY A 565 7.60 8.62 3.84
C GLY A 565 6.80 8.58 2.54
N GLU A 566 5.49 8.41 2.68
CA GLU A 566 4.57 8.30 1.55
C GLU A 566 4.45 9.66 0.82
N ILE A 567 4.70 9.67 -0.48
CA ILE A 567 4.83 10.91 -1.27
C ILE A 567 3.63 11.84 -1.16
N TRP A 568 2.41 11.30 -1.16
CA TRP A 568 1.23 12.15 -1.16
C TRP A 568 1.06 12.83 0.20
N VAL A 569 1.21 12.09 1.31
CA VAL A 569 1.16 12.67 2.67
C VAL A 569 2.31 13.64 2.92
N VAL A 570 3.50 13.35 2.40
CA VAL A 570 4.66 14.24 2.50
C VAL A 570 4.45 15.56 1.74
N LEU A 571 3.80 15.53 0.57
CA LEU A 571 3.59 16.71 -0.27
C LEU A 571 2.31 17.50 0.05
N GLU A 572 1.29 16.88 0.63
CA GLU A 572 0.03 17.56 0.93
C GLU A 572 0.08 18.22 2.32
N SER A 573 0.48 19.49 2.36
CA SER A 573 0.72 20.23 3.62
C SER A 573 -0.49 20.27 4.54
N HIS A 574 -1.72 20.30 4.02
CA HIS A 574 -2.91 20.32 4.89
C HIS A 574 -3.11 18.99 5.63
N VAL A 575 -2.67 17.88 5.03
CA VAL A 575 -2.80 16.54 5.59
C VAL A 575 -1.73 16.27 6.64
N ASN A 576 -0.51 16.73 6.43
CA ASN A 576 0.56 16.63 7.41
C ASN A 576 0.62 17.80 8.40
N LEU A 577 -0.47 18.57 8.51
CA LEU A 577 -0.63 19.69 9.45
C LEU A 577 0.48 20.75 9.33
N HIS A 578 0.89 21.02 8.09
CA HIS A 578 1.91 22.01 7.74
C HIS A 578 3.25 21.75 8.46
N LEU A 579 3.64 20.48 8.62
CA LEU A 579 4.83 20.07 9.38
C LEU A 579 6.09 20.87 9.02
N GLU A 580 6.34 21.12 7.74
CA GLU A 580 7.52 21.88 7.31
C GLU A 580 7.54 23.33 7.82
N GLU A 581 6.37 23.96 7.89
CA GLU A 581 6.22 25.29 8.48
C GLU A 581 6.32 25.22 10.01
N MET A 582 5.74 24.18 10.62
CA MET A 582 5.79 23.95 12.07
C MET A 582 7.24 23.81 12.55
N LEU A 583 8.03 22.95 11.89
CA LEU A 583 9.47 22.80 12.15
C LEU A 583 10.22 24.12 11.92
N GLY A 584 9.94 24.80 10.80
CA GLY A 584 10.59 26.06 10.47
C GLY A 584 10.27 27.22 11.42
N LYS A 585 9.14 27.17 12.14
CA LYS A 585 8.74 28.15 13.16
C LYS A 585 9.43 27.92 14.51
N SER A 586 10.10 26.79 14.69
CA SER A 586 10.82 26.51 15.93
C SER A 586 11.91 27.57 16.18
N LEU A 587 11.94 28.10 17.40
CA LEU A 587 12.91 29.11 17.82
C LEU A 587 14.15 28.47 18.47
N GLU A 588 13.93 27.43 19.28
CA GLU A 588 14.97 26.74 20.05
C GLU A 588 14.67 25.23 20.08
N PRO A 589 15.35 24.39 19.27
CA PRO A 589 16.38 24.75 18.29
C PRO A 589 15.80 25.34 17.00
N ARG A 590 16.64 26.04 16.24
CA ARG A 590 16.38 26.35 14.82
C ARG A 590 16.42 25.07 14.00
N VAL A 591 15.53 24.92 13.02
CA VAL A 591 15.40 23.67 12.24
C VAL A 591 15.56 23.94 10.75
N TRP A 592 16.49 23.21 10.12
CA TRP A 592 16.59 23.08 8.68
C TRP A 592 15.96 21.77 8.24
N VAL A 593 14.83 21.89 7.53
CA VAL A 593 14.12 20.75 6.95
C VAL A 593 14.80 20.26 5.66
N ASP A 594 15.04 18.96 5.56
CA ASP A 594 15.49 18.29 4.34
C ASP A 594 14.38 17.36 3.81
N ARG A 595 13.77 17.72 2.69
CA ARG A 595 12.78 16.89 1.98
C ARG A 595 13.22 16.66 0.54
N GLU A 596 13.85 15.51 0.28
CA GLU A 596 14.23 15.11 -1.09
C GLU A 596 13.03 14.61 -1.93
N ILE A 597 11.92 14.26 -1.29
CA ILE A 597 10.71 13.79 -1.98
C ILE A 597 9.97 15.01 -2.56
N SER A 598 9.94 15.12 -3.89
CA SER A 598 9.21 16.16 -4.64
C SER A 598 8.63 15.62 -5.95
N ALA A 599 7.64 16.31 -6.51
CA ALA A 599 7.06 15.95 -7.80
C ALA A 599 8.12 15.98 -8.92
N THR A 600 8.99 16.98 -8.93
CA THR A 600 10.10 17.13 -9.89
C THR A 600 11.12 16.01 -9.74
N SER A 601 11.52 15.65 -8.51
CA SER A 601 12.43 14.52 -8.28
C SER A 601 11.84 13.21 -8.81
N TRP A 602 10.54 12.98 -8.59
CA TRP A 602 9.83 11.80 -9.09
C TRP A 602 9.80 11.78 -10.61
N PHE A 603 9.53 12.93 -11.24
CA PHE A 603 9.50 13.12 -12.70
C PHE A 603 10.86 12.79 -13.33
N HIS A 604 11.95 13.27 -12.74
CA HIS A 604 13.32 12.99 -13.17
C HIS A 604 13.79 11.57 -12.87
N GLN A 605 13.14 10.83 -12.00
CA GLN A 605 13.49 9.44 -11.69
C GLN A 605 12.70 8.42 -12.52
N HIS A 606 11.62 8.84 -13.18
CA HIS A 606 10.66 7.91 -13.82
C HIS A 606 10.26 8.28 -15.25
N LEU A 607 10.09 9.58 -15.57
CA LEU A 607 9.58 10.02 -16.87
C LEU A 607 10.65 10.67 -17.75
N PHE A 608 11.47 11.55 -17.17
CA PHE A 608 12.58 12.20 -17.87
C PHE A 608 13.90 11.97 -17.12
N PRO A 609 14.41 10.72 -17.16
CA PRO A 609 15.63 10.33 -16.47
C PRO A 609 16.82 11.19 -16.90
N ASN A 610 17.44 11.86 -15.93
CA ASN A 610 18.73 12.52 -16.09
C ASN A 610 19.82 11.76 -15.30
N ARG A 611 21.09 12.01 -15.62
CA ARG A 611 22.21 11.26 -15.04
C ARG A 611 22.31 11.41 -13.53
N GLU A 612 22.09 12.62 -13.03
CA GLU A 612 22.20 12.96 -11.61
C GLU A 612 21.09 12.30 -10.79
N ALA A 613 19.83 12.44 -11.22
CA ALA A 613 18.68 11.83 -10.58
C ALA A 613 18.77 10.29 -10.57
N ASN A 614 19.29 9.69 -11.63
CA ASN A 614 19.53 8.25 -11.68
C ASN A 614 20.68 7.82 -10.75
N ALA A 615 21.77 8.60 -10.68
CA ALA A 615 22.86 8.33 -9.75
C ALA A 615 22.36 8.40 -8.30
N ARG A 616 21.60 9.44 -7.94
CA ARG A 616 21.00 9.59 -6.62
C ARG A 616 20.00 8.46 -6.30
N LYS A 617 19.13 8.11 -7.25
CA LYS A 617 18.21 6.95 -7.13
C LYS A 617 18.96 5.65 -6.85
N ASN A 618 20.07 5.41 -7.54
CA ASN A 618 20.89 4.21 -7.34
C ASN A 618 21.60 4.24 -5.99
N GLN A 619 22.10 5.39 -5.54
CA GLN A 619 22.70 5.56 -4.21
C GLN A 619 21.70 5.22 -3.10
N ILE A 620 20.48 5.78 -3.17
CA ILE A 620 19.41 5.48 -2.21
C ILE A 620 19.07 4.00 -2.23
N LYS A 621 18.99 3.39 -3.43
CA LYS A 621 18.71 1.97 -3.56
C LYS A 621 19.81 1.10 -2.92
N GLN A 622 21.07 1.45 -3.13
CA GLN A 622 22.21 0.76 -2.54
C GLN A 622 22.23 0.89 -1.02
N ALA A 623 21.89 2.06 -0.48
CA ALA A 623 21.81 2.29 0.97
C ALA A 623 20.69 1.49 1.64
N ALA A 624 19.55 1.31 0.97
CA ALA A 624 18.45 0.50 1.48
C ALA A 624 18.70 -1.02 1.39
N GLY A 625 19.46 -1.48 0.38
CA GLY A 625 19.63 -2.89 0.04
C GLY A 625 20.02 -3.83 1.20
N PRO A 626 20.95 -3.45 2.11
CA PRO A 626 21.31 -4.27 3.27
C PRO A 626 20.15 -4.53 4.24
N TYR A 627 19.16 -3.63 4.26
CA TYR A 627 18.04 -3.65 5.20
C TYR A 627 16.73 -4.12 4.55
N LEU A 628 16.56 -3.83 3.25
CA LEU A 628 15.37 -4.12 2.46
C LEU A 628 15.79 -4.48 1.02
N GLY A 629 16.10 -5.75 0.79
CA GLY A 629 16.67 -6.23 -0.49
C GLY A 629 15.67 -6.33 -1.64
N ALA A 630 14.38 -6.35 -1.36
CA ALA A 630 13.31 -6.32 -2.37
C ALA A 630 12.42 -5.09 -2.16
N ASP A 631 12.14 -4.37 -3.24
CA ASP A 631 11.31 -3.17 -3.22
C ASP A 631 9.83 -3.53 -2.98
N PRO A 632 9.20 -3.17 -1.85
CA PRO A 632 7.78 -3.43 -1.61
C PRO A 632 6.85 -2.50 -2.41
N GLY A 633 7.40 -1.56 -3.19
CA GLY A 633 6.68 -0.54 -3.94
C GLY A 633 6.42 0.73 -3.12
N GLY A 634 5.62 1.65 -3.67
CA GLY A 634 5.41 2.95 -3.05
C GLY A 634 6.73 3.69 -2.82
N HIS A 635 6.87 4.30 -1.64
CA HIS A 635 8.09 5.03 -1.23
C HIS A 635 8.90 4.31 -0.15
N GLY A 636 8.47 3.13 0.32
CA GLY A 636 9.07 2.47 1.48
C GLY A 636 10.56 2.18 1.32
N HIS A 637 10.98 1.71 0.14
CA HIS A 637 12.41 1.50 -0.16
C HIS A 637 13.21 2.82 -0.22
N LYS A 638 12.58 3.92 -0.64
CA LYS A 638 13.19 5.26 -0.63
C LYS A 638 13.30 5.78 0.81
N SER A 639 12.28 5.58 1.64
CA SER A 639 12.27 5.95 3.07
C SER A 639 13.40 5.25 3.84
N VAL A 640 13.57 3.93 3.66
CA VAL A 640 14.68 3.17 4.26
C VAL A 640 16.03 3.70 3.77
N GLY A 641 16.20 3.89 2.46
CA GLY A 641 17.49 4.32 1.90
C GLY A 641 17.90 5.75 2.28
N LEU A 642 16.95 6.69 2.31
CA LEU A 642 17.19 8.06 2.76
C LEU A 642 17.51 8.12 4.26
N THR A 643 16.90 7.25 5.07
CA THR A 643 17.21 7.11 6.50
C THR A 643 18.61 6.52 6.69
N ALA A 644 18.97 5.48 5.93
CA ALA A 644 20.31 4.90 5.96
C ALA A 644 21.42 5.91 5.59
N LEU A 645 21.12 6.86 4.70
CA LEU A 645 22.05 7.93 4.31
C LEU A 645 22.06 9.12 5.27
N ALA A 646 21.10 9.22 6.19
CA ALA A 646 20.88 10.42 7.00
C ALA A 646 22.11 10.82 7.84
N LYS A 647 22.74 9.85 8.51
CA LYS A 647 23.95 10.11 9.32
C LYS A 647 25.13 10.59 8.47
N GLN A 648 25.37 9.93 7.32
CA GLN A 648 26.41 10.33 6.38
C GLN A 648 26.18 11.75 5.83
N GLU A 649 24.91 12.14 5.70
CA GLU A 649 24.48 13.44 5.19
C GLU A 649 24.31 14.48 6.31
N GLN A 650 24.78 14.16 7.52
CA GLN A 650 24.77 15.01 8.72
C GLN A 650 23.36 15.49 9.08
N MET A 651 22.40 14.57 9.06
CA MET A 651 21.07 14.78 9.65
C MET A 651 21.12 14.46 11.13
N ASP A 652 20.45 15.29 11.93
CA ASP A 652 20.31 15.12 13.38
C ASP A 652 19.13 14.21 13.74
N GLY A 653 18.09 14.20 12.90
CA GLY A 653 16.92 13.36 13.09
C GLY A 653 16.13 13.14 11.81
N VAL A 654 15.25 12.13 11.83
CA VAL A 654 14.34 11.80 10.72
C VAL A 654 12.91 11.82 11.22
N ILE A 655 12.02 12.45 10.46
CA ILE A 655 10.57 12.34 10.63
C ILE A 655 9.99 11.50 9.50
N HIS A 656 9.33 10.40 9.85
CA HIS A 656 8.69 9.46 8.93
C HIS A 656 7.18 9.68 8.90
N LEU A 657 6.62 10.00 7.72
CA LEU A 657 5.20 10.30 7.54
C LEU A 657 4.52 9.33 6.58
N PHE A 658 3.43 8.71 7.01
CA PHE A 658 2.63 7.90 6.09
C PHE A 658 1.17 7.80 6.55
N PRO A 659 0.22 7.53 5.64
CA PRO A 659 -1.17 7.39 6.03
C PRO A 659 -1.41 6.03 6.69
N PHE A 660 -2.41 5.97 7.56
CA PHE A 660 -2.87 4.70 8.15
C PHE A 660 -3.07 3.62 7.07
N THR A 661 -2.72 2.39 7.43
CA THR A 661 -2.67 1.18 6.58
C THR A 661 -1.67 1.18 5.40
N CYS A 662 -0.81 2.20 5.22
CA CYS A 662 0.13 2.26 4.08
C CYS A 662 1.13 1.09 4.04
N MET A 663 0.86 0.07 3.22
CA MET A 663 1.60 -1.20 3.28
C MET A 663 3.12 -1.07 3.09
N PRO A 664 3.65 -0.31 2.10
CA PRO A 664 5.10 -0.20 1.95
C PRO A 664 5.79 0.61 3.06
N GLU A 665 5.11 1.60 3.63
CA GLU A 665 5.68 2.41 4.71
C GLU A 665 5.60 1.69 6.06
N ILE A 666 4.62 0.82 6.29
CA ILE A 666 4.59 -0.10 7.44
C ILE A 666 5.82 -1.03 7.41
N VAL A 667 6.16 -1.57 6.23
CA VAL A 667 7.41 -2.33 6.05
C VAL A 667 8.63 -1.47 6.39
N ALA A 668 8.65 -0.22 5.89
CA ALA A 668 9.76 0.69 6.11
C ALA A 668 9.92 1.10 7.59
N GLN A 669 8.82 1.40 8.30
CA GLN A 669 8.80 1.76 9.72
C GLN A 669 9.44 0.67 10.57
N ASN A 670 9.04 -0.58 10.34
CA ASN A 670 9.57 -1.73 11.07
C ASN A 670 11.10 -1.86 10.92
N ILE A 671 11.60 -1.63 9.71
CA ILE A 671 13.03 -1.66 9.40
C ILE A 671 13.75 -0.44 9.99
N MET A 672 13.11 0.72 10.01
CA MET A 672 13.67 1.96 10.51
C MET A 672 13.98 1.92 12.02
N ILE A 673 13.31 1.08 12.82
CA ILE A 673 13.63 0.89 14.24
C ILE A 673 15.09 0.48 14.42
N ARG A 674 15.52 -0.59 13.71
CA ARG A 674 16.91 -1.06 13.76
C ARG A 674 17.88 -0.04 13.17
N LEU A 675 17.49 0.68 12.11
CA LEU A 675 18.33 1.75 11.55
C LEU A 675 18.56 2.88 12.56
N GLY A 676 17.53 3.27 13.31
CA GLY A 676 17.64 4.29 14.36
C GLY A 676 18.62 3.87 15.44
N GLU A 677 18.58 2.61 15.85
CA GLU A 677 19.53 2.03 16.81
C GLU A 677 20.96 1.96 16.25
N GLU A 678 21.15 1.42 15.04
CA GLU A 678 22.47 1.25 14.42
C GLU A 678 23.17 2.58 14.10
N LEU A 679 22.40 3.60 13.71
CA LEU A 679 22.93 4.91 13.35
C LEU A 679 23.01 5.88 14.54
N ASP A 680 22.49 5.46 15.71
CA ASP A 680 22.24 6.34 16.86
C ASP A 680 21.58 7.66 16.39
N LEU A 681 20.43 7.48 15.72
CA LEU A 681 19.69 8.52 15.01
C LEU A 681 18.24 8.52 15.49
N PRO A 682 17.75 9.61 16.13
CA PRO A 682 16.35 9.74 16.50
C PRO A 682 15.43 9.73 15.28
N ILE A 683 14.40 8.87 15.33
CA ILE A 683 13.36 8.76 14.30
C ILE A 683 12.00 8.99 14.95
N LEU A 684 11.24 9.95 14.45
CA LEU A 684 9.87 10.22 14.85
C LEU A 684 8.91 9.80 13.73
N THR A 685 8.01 8.87 14.03
CA THR A 685 7.02 8.40 13.06
C THR A 685 5.63 9.00 13.32
N PHE A 686 5.01 9.58 12.30
CA PHE A 686 3.60 9.96 12.31
C PHE A 686 2.79 9.14 11.31
N ILE A 687 1.73 8.54 11.82
CA ILE A 687 0.72 7.85 11.03
C ILE A 687 -0.46 8.78 10.92
N ILE A 688 -0.73 9.25 9.71
CA ILE A 688 -1.74 10.27 9.46
C ILE A 688 -3.09 9.61 9.19
N THR A 689 -4.11 10.10 9.90
CA THR A 689 -5.53 9.74 9.79
C THR A 689 -6.36 11.01 9.67
N ASP A 690 -7.64 10.87 9.31
CA ASP A 690 -8.64 11.94 9.38
C ASP A 690 -8.92 12.41 10.83
N GLN A 691 -8.48 11.65 11.83
CA GLN A 691 -8.63 11.93 13.25
C GLN A 691 -7.35 12.50 13.89
N THR A 692 -6.30 12.76 13.11
CA THR A 692 -5.03 13.27 13.64
C THR A 692 -5.24 14.67 14.22
N GLY A 693 -5.08 14.80 15.54
CA GLY A 693 -5.26 16.06 16.26
C GLY A 693 -4.01 16.94 16.25
N GLU A 694 -4.18 18.23 15.95
CA GLU A 694 -3.09 19.21 15.83
C GLU A 694 -2.26 19.37 17.11
N ALA A 695 -2.90 19.58 18.26
CA ALA A 695 -2.18 19.78 19.53
C ALA A 695 -1.30 18.58 19.93
N GLY A 696 -1.79 17.35 19.72
CA GLY A 696 -1.01 16.14 20.01
C GLY A 696 0.12 15.92 19.01
N PHE A 697 -0.06 16.34 17.76
CA PHE A 697 0.96 16.32 16.73
C PHE A 697 2.08 17.32 17.06
N GLU A 698 1.74 18.58 17.36
CA GLU A 698 2.67 19.64 17.76
C GLU A 698 3.51 19.24 18.97
N THR A 699 2.88 18.76 20.04
CA THR A 699 3.58 18.34 21.27
C THR A 699 4.65 17.27 21.00
N ARG A 700 4.37 16.33 20.08
CA ARG A 700 5.32 15.27 19.71
C ARG A 700 6.48 15.82 18.86
N VAL A 701 6.22 16.81 18.01
CA VAL A 701 7.28 17.51 17.26
C VAL A 701 8.17 18.28 18.23
N GLU A 702 7.60 19.06 19.15
CA GLU A 702 8.35 19.81 20.16
C GLU A 702 9.25 18.90 21.00
N ALA A 703 8.69 17.82 21.55
CA ALA A 703 9.46 16.85 22.33
C ALA A 703 10.59 16.21 21.52
N PHE A 704 10.38 15.96 20.22
CA PHE A 704 11.42 15.44 19.34
C PHE A 704 12.53 16.46 19.12
N LEU A 705 12.20 17.74 18.90
CA LEU A 705 13.19 18.80 18.75
C LEU A 705 14.01 19.02 20.03
N ASP A 706 13.40 18.90 21.21
CA ASP A 706 14.12 18.92 22.49
C ASP A 706 15.14 17.78 22.58
N ILE A 707 14.76 16.55 22.18
CA ILE A 707 15.68 15.41 22.13
C ILE A 707 16.86 15.68 21.18
N LEU A 708 16.61 16.30 20.02
CA LEU A 708 17.68 16.62 19.07
C LEU A 708 18.64 17.67 19.63
N ARG A 709 18.11 18.72 20.26
CA ARG A 709 18.91 19.75 20.94
C ARG A 709 19.79 19.14 22.02
N ASP A 710 19.20 18.38 22.94
CA ASP A 710 19.92 17.81 24.08
C ASP A 710 21.05 16.87 23.63
N ARG A 711 20.81 16.07 22.57
CA ARG A 711 21.83 15.19 22.00
C ARG A 711 22.99 15.96 21.39
N ARG A 712 22.71 17.11 20.78
CA ARG A 712 23.71 17.98 20.19
C ARG A 712 24.55 18.68 21.25
N ASP A 713 23.92 19.21 22.29
CA ASP A 713 24.61 19.83 23.43
C ASP A 713 25.60 18.86 24.10
N VAL A 714 25.22 17.59 24.22
CA VAL A 714 26.09 16.53 24.74
C VAL A 714 27.27 16.24 23.81
N GLN A 715 27.08 16.22 22.49
CA GLN A 715 28.16 16.01 21.52
C GLN A 715 29.14 17.19 21.47
N GLU A 716 28.66 18.42 21.68
CA GLU A 716 29.46 19.64 21.72
C GLU A 716 30.17 19.86 23.07
N GLY A 717 29.95 18.97 24.06
CA GLY A 717 30.60 19.02 25.37
C GLY A 717 29.98 20.04 26.35
N THR A 718 28.80 20.57 26.03
CA THR A 718 28.07 21.51 26.88
C THR A 718 27.37 20.72 27.98
N THR A 719 27.87 20.83 29.21
CA THR A 719 27.29 20.09 30.36
C THR A 719 25.94 20.72 30.73
N VAL A 720 24.84 20.13 30.27
CA VAL A 720 23.49 20.50 30.74
C VAL A 720 23.36 20.05 32.21
N SER A 721 23.34 21.02 33.11
CA SER A 721 23.02 20.82 34.53
C SER A 721 21.59 20.29 34.63
N ARG A 722 21.44 18.96 34.73
CA ARG A 722 20.15 18.30 34.98
C ARG A 722 19.53 18.84 36.27
N LEU A 723 18.48 19.64 36.14
CA LEU A 723 17.49 19.82 37.19
C LEU A 723 16.64 18.54 37.23
N HIS A 724 16.83 17.77 38.29
CA HIS A 724 16.02 16.61 38.65
C HIS A 724 14.54 17.00 38.70
N LEU A 725 13.70 16.29 37.94
CA LEU A 725 12.30 16.06 38.30
C LEU A 725 12.03 14.56 38.19
N ALA A 726 11.46 14.05 39.28
CA ALA A 726 11.20 12.66 39.62
C ALA A 726 9.91 12.12 38.99
#